data_AF-A0A937YZI4-F1
#
_entry.id   AF-A0A937YZI4-F1
#
_cell.length_a   1.000
_cell.length_b   1.000
_cell.length_c   1.000
_cell.angle_alpha   90.00
_cell.angle_beta   90.00
_cell.angle_gamma   90.00
#
_symmetry.space_group_name_H-M   'P 1'
#
loop_
_entity.id
_entity.type
_entity.pdbx_description
1 polymer ?
#
loop_
_entity_poly.entity_id
_entity_poly.type
_entity_poly.pdbx_seq_one_letter_code
_entity_poly.pdbx_strand_id
1 'polypeptide(L)'
;MRRARPLGALRRFSTCWQAGTMRTALSGSLTMEMPESRVACALAYAERGWRVLPLWWPVIGNGQPAHCTCGDPACSSVGKHLLSRPGGAPEGVHSATADPETIGRWWQQWPYANIGIACGPDTGLLVLDIDGVEGRGSVEGQHLPPTPCVRTANGSHYYYVHPAGESKNAVGLLPGVDVRAAGGYVVAPGSTHATGHSYEWAVSPDDAPFAECPQWLVQLLRSSEHRQQDVPGDRVPEGQRNDTLTSLAGTMRRRGMGEAAIRAALLAENAERCDPPLPAAEVDRIARSVSRYAPEPTDAGASPPPGDHVEQLVGRVVQTHDPQPVWQAVPALARLTRTQYGSVKQRLTEALRDRLNLNDLDAAVREARAELRAGTNGRRDGQPLVVIGRQLREVADEALGVLVRANEPPELFVRSGALVGVAPDERHRPVIYEVGVDELRARLARVADFVRQTGNGERDANPPEEVVRSVLAAHRWPFPALETVVEMPVLRPDGSLVSEHGYDPSTRLYLAPKPDAEFPPVPDQASREEVQAALALVVEMIVDFPFVEQASEANALGLLLTPIVRPAIRGPIPIGLVDAPQAGTGKGLLAACVAVVATGRSAAMFPAPRDDDEWRKRITAALASGASVILIDNLSLPLQAPSLASALTAEVWQDRVLGKSETVVPPQRATWIVTGNNITLRGDLPRRCYWIRLDAAVPRPWQREGFRHPDLLRWVLQSRGRLVSALLTLARAWFAAGQPRSDMPQMGSYEEWAGMVGGILPWGQWLSRGFLEFHPSPDGGVDTPLGRGAVAATWCPRNPENPGTRRTPTSRTAGSAVDFGRTGEPHTACLRARPQHWRRRQVCIPSGTGDDLMASDKQIEANRQNALASTGPRTEEGKAIVAQNALK
;
A
#
# COMPACT_ATOMS: atom_id res chain seq x y z
N MET A 1 38.83 51.37 -34.52
CA MET A 1 38.17 51.50 -35.83
C MET A 1 36.97 50.54 -35.89
N ARG A 2 35.94 50.85 -36.71
CA ARG A 2 34.83 50.03 -37.26
C ARG A 2 34.67 48.58 -36.75
N ARG A 3 33.54 48.20 -36.10
CA ARG A 3 32.17 47.89 -36.62
C ARG A 3 32.00 46.44 -37.13
N ALA A 4 30.79 45.89 -37.00
CA ALA A 4 30.48 44.46 -37.05
C ALA A 4 29.58 44.01 -38.21
N ARG A 5 29.44 42.67 -38.37
CA ARG A 5 28.40 41.91 -39.12
C ARG A 5 28.38 42.04 -40.67
N PRO A 6 27.65 41.20 -41.44
CA PRO A 6 26.91 39.96 -41.10
C PRO A 6 27.17 38.73 -42.02
N LEU A 7 26.49 37.62 -41.71
CA LEU A 7 26.32 36.41 -42.55
C LEU A 7 25.47 36.64 -43.82
N GLY A 8 25.70 35.82 -44.85
CA GLY A 8 24.91 35.75 -46.09
C GLY A 8 24.34 34.36 -46.40
N ALA A 9 23.05 34.17 -46.10
CA ALA A 9 22.02 33.84 -47.10
C ALA A 9 22.14 32.64 -48.09
N LEU A 10 21.20 31.68 -47.94
CA LEU A 10 20.15 31.26 -48.92
C LEU A 10 20.25 29.98 -49.81
N ARG A 11 19.19 29.14 -49.68
CA ARG A 11 18.37 28.42 -50.72
C ARG A 11 18.89 27.05 -51.27
N ARG A 12 18.04 26.07 -51.69
CA ARG A 12 16.55 25.99 -51.84
C ARG A 12 15.98 24.53 -51.96
N PHE A 13 14.63 24.46 -52.11
CA PHE A 13 13.70 23.34 -52.44
C PHE A 13 13.07 22.64 -51.21
N SER A 14 11.74 22.67 -50.90
CA SER A 14 10.46 22.80 -51.67
C SER A 14 10.19 21.59 -52.57
N THR A 15 9.07 20.84 -52.56
CA THR A 15 7.61 21.10 -52.39
C THR A 15 6.89 19.87 -51.75
N CYS A 16 5.57 19.75 -51.51
CA CYS A 16 4.43 20.64 -51.11
C CYS A 16 3.13 19.78 -51.01
N TRP A 17 2.16 20.10 -50.14
CA TRP A 17 0.73 19.69 -50.28
C TRP A 17 -0.20 20.82 -49.81
N GLN A 18 -1.25 21.11 -50.58
CA GLN A 18 -2.11 22.29 -50.42
C GLN A 18 -3.47 21.95 -49.76
N ALA A 19 -3.99 22.88 -48.96
CA ALA A 19 -5.41 22.94 -48.61
C ALA A 19 -6.14 23.90 -49.58
N GLY A 20 -7.36 23.53 -49.98
CA GLY A 20 -8.18 24.29 -50.94
C GLY A 20 -8.93 25.47 -50.33
N THR A 21 -9.00 26.59 -51.06
CA THR A 21 -9.72 27.82 -50.72
C THR A 21 -11.23 27.74 -50.89
N MET A 22 -11.97 28.43 -50.01
CA MET A 22 -13.03 29.37 -50.44
C MET A 22 -13.04 30.62 -49.56
N ARG A 23 -13.31 31.79 -50.19
CA ARG A 23 -13.53 33.09 -49.53
C ARG A 23 -15.01 33.43 -49.58
N THR A 24 -15.51 34.04 -48.51
CA THR A 24 -16.50 35.12 -48.63
C THR A 24 -16.30 36.11 -47.48
N ALA A 25 -16.21 37.39 -47.81
CA ALA A 25 -16.09 38.47 -46.83
C ALA A 25 -17.45 39.15 -46.63
N LEU A 26 -17.70 39.69 -45.43
CA LEU A 26 -18.57 40.85 -45.25
C LEU A 26 -18.27 41.57 -43.92
N SER A 27 -17.67 42.76 -44.07
CA SER A 27 -17.74 43.95 -43.20
C SER A 27 -18.03 43.84 -41.69
N GLY A 28 -17.07 44.30 -40.89
CA GLY A 28 -17.35 45.17 -39.73
C GLY A 28 -16.92 44.65 -38.37
N SER A 29 -16.48 45.61 -37.52
CA SER A 29 -16.09 45.46 -36.11
C SER A 29 -14.67 44.95 -35.81
N LEU A 30 -13.94 45.79 -35.08
CA LEU A 30 -12.86 45.50 -34.12
C LEU A 30 -11.85 44.39 -34.47
N THR A 31 -10.61 44.80 -34.73
CA THR A 31 -9.43 43.96 -34.51
C THR A 31 -9.26 43.66 -33.02
N MET A 32 -9.95 42.63 -32.53
CA MET A 32 -9.51 41.92 -31.34
C MET A 32 -8.32 41.05 -31.73
N GLU A 33 -7.17 41.29 -31.10
CA GLU A 33 -6.06 40.35 -31.16
C GLU A 33 -6.53 39.03 -30.54
N MET A 34 -6.30 37.92 -31.24
CA MET A 34 -6.65 36.58 -30.76
C MET A 34 -5.72 36.24 -29.59
N PRO A 35 -6.24 35.90 -28.40
CA PRO A 35 -5.38 35.42 -27.31
C PRO A 35 -4.73 34.10 -27.72
N GLU A 36 -3.45 33.95 -27.38
CA GLU A 36 -2.70 32.72 -27.66
C GLU A 36 -3.42 31.51 -27.05
N SER A 37 -3.61 30.45 -27.86
CA SER A 37 -4.28 29.24 -27.39
C SER A 37 -3.48 28.60 -26.25
N ARG A 38 -4.14 28.16 -25.17
CA ARG A 38 -3.45 27.61 -23.98
C ARG A 38 -2.52 26.43 -24.27
N VAL A 39 -2.81 25.66 -25.33
CA VAL A 39 -1.92 24.60 -25.83
C VAL A 39 -0.58 25.15 -26.33
N ALA A 40 -0.57 26.31 -26.99
CA ALA A 40 0.66 26.97 -27.45
C ALA A 40 1.51 27.42 -26.26
N CYS A 41 0.90 28.02 -25.22
CA CYS A 41 1.62 28.36 -23.99
C CYS A 41 2.19 27.10 -23.29
N ALA A 42 1.38 26.03 -23.19
CA ALA A 42 1.82 24.76 -22.60
C ALA A 42 2.99 24.12 -23.38
N LEU A 43 2.95 24.14 -24.72
CA LEU A 43 4.04 23.68 -25.57
C LEU A 43 5.29 24.57 -25.43
N ALA A 44 5.14 25.90 -25.36
CA ALA A 44 6.26 26.81 -25.16
C ALA A 44 6.97 26.61 -23.80
N TYR A 45 6.26 26.18 -22.76
CA TYR A 45 6.88 25.75 -21.50
C TYR A 45 7.61 24.40 -21.66
N ALA A 46 7.02 23.45 -22.38
CA ALA A 46 7.65 22.16 -22.66
C ALA A 46 8.93 22.27 -23.50
N GLU A 47 8.98 23.19 -24.48
CA GLU A 47 10.18 23.52 -25.25
C GLU A 47 11.33 24.06 -24.38
N ARG A 48 11.01 24.67 -23.23
CA ARG A 48 11.98 25.11 -22.21
C ARG A 48 12.41 23.98 -21.26
N GLY A 49 11.95 22.75 -21.50
CA GLY A 49 12.20 21.58 -20.66
C GLY A 49 11.28 21.48 -19.44
N TRP A 50 10.28 22.36 -19.30
CA TRP A 50 9.38 22.33 -18.14
C TRP A 50 8.26 21.32 -18.33
N ARG A 51 8.00 20.56 -17.28
CA ARG A 51 6.93 19.56 -17.25
C ARG A 51 5.61 20.23 -16.91
N VAL A 52 4.68 20.20 -17.86
CA VAL A 52 3.34 20.79 -17.73
C VAL A 52 2.25 19.74 -17.56
N LEU A 53 1.10 20.18 -17.06
CA LEU A 53 -0.08 19.34 -16.83
C LEU A 53 -1.38 20.19 -16.87
N PRO A 54 -2.52 19.63 -17.32
CA PRO A 54 -3.81 20.32 -17.27
C PRO A 54 -4.39 20.39 -15.85
N LEU A 55 -4.86 21.57 -15.48
CA LEU A 55 -5.62 21.87 -14.28
C LEU A 55 -7.10 22.10 -14.64
N TRP A 56 -7.98 21.93 -13.66
CA TRP A 56 -9.35 22.45 -13.78
C TRP A 56 -9.34 23.96 -13.97
N TRP A 57 -10.45 24.52 -14.45
CA TRP A 57 -10.55 25.95 -14.76
C TRP A 57 -11.81 26.57 -14.15
N PRO A 58 -11.84 27.90 -13.96
CA PRO A 58 -13.04 28.59 -13.52
C PRO A 58 -14.05 28.74 -14.67
N VAL A 59 -15.32 28.64 -14.35
CA VAL A 59 -16.41 29.22 -15.15
C VAL A 59 -16.87 30.48 -14.44
N ILE A 60 -16.72 31.61 -15.13
CA ILE A 60 -17.03 32.94 -14.60
C ILE A 60 -18.42 33.33 -15.12
N GLY A 61 -19.39 33.45 -14.21
CA GLY A 61 -20.74 33.88 -14.55
C GLY A 61 -20.89 35.40 -14.50
N ASN A 62 -21.77 35.96 -15.34
CA ASN A 62 -22.09 37.40 -15.32
C ASN A 62 -22.79 37.77 -13.99
N GLY A 63 -22.00 38.22 -13.00
CA GLY A 63 -22.50 38.62 -11.68
C GLY A 63 -22.76 37.45 -10.72
N GLN A 64 -22.27 36.25 -11.00
CA GLN A 64 -22.34 35.08 -10.11
C GLN A 64 -20.92 34.69 -9.65
N PRO A 65 -20.76 34.08 -8.45
CA PRO A 65 -19.47 33.55 -8.01
C PRO A 65 -18.91 32.56 -9.05
N ALA A 66 -17.62 32.68 -9.37
CA ALA A 66 -16.98 31.74 -10.27
C ALA A 66 -16.88 30.35 -9.60
N HIS A 67 -17.30 29.32 -10.33
CA HIS A 67 -17.27 27.93 -9.87
C HIS A 67 -16.27 27.12 -10.69
N CYS A 68 -15.87 25.96 -10.17
CA CYS A 68 -14.88 25.11 -10.82
C CYS A 68 -15.54 24.06 -11.72
N THR A 69 -14.92 23.74 -12.86
CA THR A 69 -15.40 22.68 -13.77
C THR A 69 -15.22 21.24 -13.25
N CYS A 70 -14.68 21.08 -12.04
CA CYS A 70 -14.55 19.79 -11.36
C CYS A 70 -15.88 19.17 -10.93
N GLY A 71 -16.94 19.97 -10.80
CA GLY A 71 -18.28 19.52 -10.41
C GLY A 71 -18.56 19.57 -8.90
N ASP A 72 -17.58 19.93 -8.08
CA ASP A 72 -17.78 20.21 -6.65
C ASP A 72 -18.33 21.65 -6.45
N PRO A 73 -19.56 21.82 -5.95
CA PRO A 73 -20.14 23.14 -5.69
C PRO A 73 -19.50 23.88 -4.50
N ALA A 74 -18.71 23.21 -3.67
CA ALA A 74 -18.00 23.78 -2.51
C ALA A 74 -16.47 23.89 -2.74
N CYS A 75 -16.00 23.76 -3.98
CA CYS A 75 -14.58 23.75 -4.32
C CYS A 75 -13.82 24.98 -3.79
N SER A 76 -12.89 24.76 -2.85
CA SER A 76 -12.06 25.81 -2.23
C SER A 76 -10.92 26.33 -3.11
N SER A 77 -10.58 25.60 -4.18
CA SER A 77 -9.39 25.83 -5.02
C SER A 77 -9.74 26.06 -6.49
N VAL A 78 -10.79 26.85 -6.74
CA VAL A 78 -11.40 27.06 -8.06
C VAL A 78 -10.37 27.33 -9.16
N GLY A 79 -10.21 26.37 -10.07
CA GLY A 79 -9.33 26.48 -11.24
C GLY A 79 -7.82 26.32 -10.95
N LYS A 80 -7.44 25.86 -9.75
CA LYS A 80 -6.04 25.69 -9.32
C LYS A 80 -5.64 24.24 -9.05
N HIS A 81 -6.60 23.32 -8.93
CA HIS A 81 -6.33 21.90 -8.63
C HIS A 81 -6.26 21.00 -9.87
N LEU A 82 -5.58 19.86 -9.74
CA LEU A 82 -5.30 18.89 -10.81
C LEU A 82 -6.57 18.39 -11.50
N LEU A 83 -6.56 18.32 -12.84
CA LEU A 83 -7.67 17.78 -13.62
C LEU A 83 -7.77 16.26 -13.41
N SER A 84 -8.91 15.80 -12.90
CA SER A 84 -9.16 14.38 -12.59
C SER A 84 -10.46 13.91 -13.25
N ARG A 85 -10.38 13.40 -14.49
CA ARG A 85 -11.51 12.80 -15.21
C ARG A 85 -11.13 11.42 -15.78
N PRO A 86 -12.08 10.47 -15.88
CA PRO A 86 -11.87 9.24 -16.63
C PRO A 86 -11.48 9.53 -18.10
N GLY A 87 -10.56 8.73 -18.64
CA GLY A 87 -10.17 8.81 -20.05
C GLY A 87 -8.94 9.68 -20.35
N GLY A 88 -7.83 9.49 -19.62
CA GLY A 88 -6.51 10.03 -19.99
C GLY A 88 -6.03 11.28 -19.25
N ALA A 89 -6.67 11.65 -18.15
CA ALA A 89 -6.23 12.76 -17.30
C ALA A 89 -4.94 12.42 -16.53
N PRO A 90 -4.13 13.42 -16.08
CA PRO A 90 -2.91 13.17 -15.32
C PRO A 90 -3.19 12.53 -13.95
N GLU A 91 -2.47 11.47 -13.63
CA GLU A 91 -2.52 10.81 -12.31
C GLU A 91 -1.57 11.50 -11.33
N GLY A 92 -1.96 12.69 -10.86
CA GLY A 92 -1.15 13.49 -9.94
C GLY A 92 -0.08 14.36 -10.63
N VAL A 93 0.66 15.13 -9.83
CA VAL A 93 1.73 16.03 -10.31
C VAL A 93 2.87 15.29 -11.01
N HIS A 94 3.15 14.05 -10.63
CA HIS A 94 4.20 13.21 -11.24
C HIS A 94 3.89 12.80 -12.69
N SER A 95 2.64 12.95 -13.14
CA SER A 95 2.27 12.76 -14.55
C SER A 95 2.65 13.95 -15.44
N ALA A 96 3.19 15.04 -14.90
CA ALA A 96 3.61 16.21 -15.68
C ALA A 96 4.68 15.85 -16.72
N THR A 97 4.51 16.35 -17.94
CA THR A 97 5.32 15.96 -19.09
C THR A 97 5.78 17.17 -19.91
N ALA A 98 6.88 16.99 -20.64
CA ALA A 98 7.32 17.90 -21.70
C ALA A 98 7.12 17.28 -23.11
N ASP A 99 6.45 16.13 -23.21
CA ASP A 99 6.11 15.49 -24.49
C ASP A 99 5.02 16.29 -25.24
N PRO A 100 5.31 16.87 -26.42
CA PRO A 100 4.35 17.68 -27.16
C PRO A 100 3.15 16.87 -27.67
N GLU A 101 3.28 15.55 -27.90
CA GLU A 101 2.13 14.73 -28.34
C GLU A 101 1.11 14.56 -27.21
N THR A 102 1.57 14.27 -26.00
CA THR A 102 0.70 14.13 -24.83
C THR A 102 0.10 15.48 -24.40
N ILE A 103 0.86 16.57 -24.46
CA ILE A 103 0.34 17.93 -24.22
C ILE A 103 -0.73 18.28 -25.26
N GLY A 104 -0.45 18.06 -26.55
CA GLY A 104 -1.40 18.29 -27.62
C GLY A 104 -2.71 17.51 -27.43
N ARG A 105 -2.61 16.24 -27.05
CA ARG A 105 -3.76 15.37 -26.74
C ARG A 105 -4.61 15.89 -25.57
N TRP A 106 -3.97 16.32 -24.48
CA TRP A 106 -4.68 16.85 -23.31
C TRP A 106 -5.45 18.14 -23.62
N TRP A 107 -4.85 19.10 -24.31
CA TRP A 107 -5.56 20.34 -24.67
C TRP A 107 -6.47 20.19 -25.89
N GLN A 108 -6.33 19.15 -26.71
CA GLN A 108 -7.36 18.75 -27.67
C GLN A 108 -8.63 18.25 -26.96
N GLN A 109 -8.46 17.50 -25.86
CA GLN A 109 -9.56 16.96 -25.06
C GLN A 109 -10.16 18.00 -24.09
N TRP A 110 -9.34 18.90 -23.54
CA TRP A 110 -9.73 19.98 -22.64
C TRP A 110 -9.13 21.34 -23.07
N PRO A 111 -9.65 22.00 -24.12
CA PRO A 111 -9.10 23.26 -24.65
C PRO A 111 -9.03 24.40 -23.62
N TYR A 112 -9.92 24.37 -22.63
CA TYR A 112 -10.04 25.35 -21.56
C TYR A 112 -9.36 24.90 -20.25
N ALA A 113 -8.54 23.84 -20.22
CA ALA A 113 -7.76 23.52 -19.03
C ALA A 113 -6.81 24.67 -18.67
N ASN A 114 -6.67 24.99 -17.38
CA ASN A 114 -5.59 25.85 -16.91
C ASN A 114 -4.26 25.06 -16.98
N ILE A 115 -3.13 25.75 -17.00
CA ILE A 115 -1.80 25.15 -17.16
C ILE A 115 -1.11 25.09 -15.80
N GLY A 116 -0.69 23.91 -15.38
CA GLY A 116 0.22 23.72 -14.25
C GLY A 116 1.64 23.46 -14.72
N ILE A 117 2.65 24.05 -14.07
CA ILE A 117 4.08 23.70 -14.22
C ILE A 117 4.54 22.99 -12.96
N ALA A 118 5.06 21.76 -13.10
CA ALA A 118 5.65 21.03 -11.98
C ALA A 118 6.99 21.64 -11.53
N CYS A 119 7.20 21.71 -10.23
CA CYS A 119 8.40 22.27 -9.60
C CYS A 119 9.28 21.15 -9.02
N GLY A 120 10.57 21.43 -8.81
CA GLY A 120 11.54 20.45 -8.32
C GLY A 120 12.74 20.22 -9.25
N PRO A 121 13.58 19.22 -8.94
CA PRO A 121 14.82 18.97 -9.68
C PRO A 121 14.58 18.57 -11.14
N ASP A 122 13.46 17.89 -11.44
CA ASP A 122 13.10 17.44 -12.79
C ASP A 122 12.80 18.57 -13.79
N THR A 123 12.52 19.78 -13.30
CA THR A 123 12.32 21.00 -14.12
C THR A 123 13.36 22.08 -13.84
N GLY A 124 14.24 21.87 -12.86
CA GLY A 124 15.23 22.86 -12.42
C GLY A 124 14.64 24.09 -11.73
N LEU A 125 13.35 24.06 -11.37
CA LEU A 125 12.62 25.22 -10.81
C LEU A 125 12.30 25.05 -9.33
N LEU A 126 12.52 26.13 -8.57
CA LEU A 126 11.90 26.38 -7.27
C LEU A 126 11.13 27.70 -7.35
N VAL A 127 9.86 27.72 -6.93
CA VAL A 127 9.03 28.92 -7.01
C VAL A 127 8.62 29.40 -5.62
N LEU A 128 8.91 30.66 -5.32
CA LEU A 128 8.45 31.36 -4.12
C LEU A 128 7.11 32.03 -4.44
N ASP A 129 6.06 31.64 -3.72
CA ASP A 129 4.68 32.05 -3.92
C ASP A 129 4.28 32.99 -2.76
N ILE A 130 4.09 34.27 -3.05
CA ILE A 130 3.89 35.32 -2.04
C ILE A 130 2.47 35.87 -2.15
N ASP A 131 1.63 35.54 -1.16
CA ASP A 131 0.20 35.84 -1.15
C ASP A 131 -0.15 37.09 -0.33
N GLY A 132 -0.97 37.96 -0.92
CA GLY A 132 -1.64 39.05 -0.22
C GLY A 132 -0.73 40.20 0.23
N VAL A 133 -1.15 40.88 1.30
CA VAL A 133 -0.36 41.89 2.02
C VAL A 133 0.52 41.23 3.09
N GLU A 134 0.02 40.15 3.69
CA GLU A 134 0.71 39.36 4.72
C GLU A 134 2.01 38.75 4.21
N GLY A 135 1.98 38.03 3.09
CA GLY A 135 3.18 37.46 2.47
C GLY A 135 4.21 38.52 2.09
N ARG A 136 3.75 39.70 1.64
CA ARG A 136 4.62 40.85 1.35
C ARG A 136 5.29 41.41 2.61
N GLY A 137 4.58 41.49 3.73
CA GLY A 137 5.15 41.83 5.03
C GLY A 137 6.14 40.78 5.54
N SER A 138 5.85 39.49 5.34
CA SER A 138 6.72 38.38 5.75
C SER A 138 8.08 38.34 5.01
N VAL A 139 8.16 38.86 3.79
CA VAL A 139 9.42 39.03 3.05
C VAL A 139 10.00 40.46 3.15
N GLU A 140 9.38 41.35 3.90
CA GLU A 140 9.83 42.74 4.00
C GLU A 140 11.21 42.80 4.68
N GLY A 141 12.16 43.50 4.03
CA GLY A 141 13.56 43.53 4.45
C GLY A 141 14.41 42.33 4.00
N GLN A 142 13.83 41.28 3.40
CA GLN A 142 14.60 40.20 2.77
C GLN A 142 15.07 40.58 1.38
N HIS A 143 16.26 40.13 0.99
CA HIS A 143 16.74 40.33 -0.38
C HIS A 143 16.12 39.29 -1.33
N LEU A 144 15.28 39.77 -2.26
CA LEU A 144 14.78 39.02 -3.40
C LEU A 144 15.57 39.45 -4.65
N PRO A 145 16.45 38.60 -5.21
CA PRO A 145 17.17 38.92 -6.43
C PRO A 145 16.18 38.94 -7.61
N PRO A 146 16.35 39.88 -8.59
CA PRO A 146 15.50 39.94 -9.77
C PRO A 146 15.52 38.63 -10.56
N THR A 147 14.34 38.11 -10.90
CA THR A 147 14.14 36.81 -11.54
C THR A 147 12.77 36.82 -12.26
N PRO A 148 12.48 35.92 -13.22
CA PRO A 148 11.18 35.83 -13.86
C PRO A 148 10.05 35.68 -12.84
N CYS A 149 8.98 36.47 -13.01
CA CYS A 149 7.91 36.55 -12.03
C CYS A 149 6.54 36.74 -12.66
N VAL A 150 5.52 36.23 -11.98
CA VAL A 150 4.11 36.22 -12.41
C VAL A 150 3.30 37.00 -11.40
N ARG A 151 2.51 37.96 -11.87
CA ARG A 151 1.56 38.67 -11.00
C ARG A 151 0.27 37.84 -10.92
N THR A 152 -0.09 37.43 -9.70
CA THR A 152 -1.37 36.74 -9.46
C THR A 152 -2.44 37.76 -9.08
N ALA A 153 -3.69 37.33 -8.95
CA ALA A 153 -4.80 38.21 -8.58
C ALA A 153 -4.58 38.93 -7.23
N ASN A 154 -3.88 38.31 -6.28
CA ASN A 154 -3.65 38.83 -4.92
C ASN A 154 -2.17 38.86 -4.48
N GLY A 155 -1.24 38.34 -5.28
CA GLY A 155 0.13 38.02 -4.88
C GLY A 155 1.11 37.96 -6.06
N SER A 156 2.23 37.25 -5.91
CA SER A 156 3.22 37.06 -6.98
C SER A 156 4.02 35.77 -6.82
N HIS A 157 4.28 35.07 -7.94
CA HIS A 157 5.20 33.94 -8.00
C HIS A 157 6.59 34.44 -8.48
N TYR A 158 7.67 34.06 -7.81
CA TYR A 158 9.06 34.33 -8.20
C TYR A 158 9.78 33.01 -8.48
N TYR A 159 10.30 32.85 -9.70
CA TYR A 159 10.89 31.59 -10.16
C TYR A 159 12.41 31.63 -10.02
N TYR A 160 12.98 30.70 -9.27
CA TYR A 160 14.42 30.58 -9.02
C TYR A 160 14.96 29.26 -9.57
N VAL A 161 16.28 29.21 -9.79
CA VAL A 161 17.00 27.96 -10.03
C VAL A 161 16.86 27.07 -8.79
N HIS A 162 16.50 25.80 -9.00
CA HIS A 162 16.39 24.82 -7.91
C HIS A 162 17.78 24.57 -7.28
N PRO A 163 17.94 24.76 -5.96
CA PRO A 163 19.23 24.58 -5.30
C PRO A 163 19.68 23.11 -5.32
N ALA A 164 20.98 22.86 -5.22
CA ALA A 164 21.53 21.51 -5.14
C ALA A 164 21.23 20.86 -3.78
N GLY A 165 20.42 19.80 -3.82
CA GLY A 165 19.95 19.03 -2.66
C GLY A 165 18.48 18.60 -2.81
N GLU A 166 17.96 17.85 -1.85
CA GLU A 166 16.50 17.73 -1.72
C GLU A 166 15.94 19.08 -1.25
N SER A 167 14.80 19.48 -1.81
CA SER A 167 14.03 20.64 -1.36
C SER A 167 12.56 20.33 -1.63
N LYS A 168 11.83 20.09 -0.54
CA LYS A 168 10.42 19.66 -0.59
C LYS A 168 9.51 20.87 -0.72
N ASN A 169 8.35 20.69 -1.36
CA ASN A 169 7.29 21.69 -1.36
C ASN A 169 6.87 22.03 0.09
N ALA A 170 6.91 23.31 0.45
CA ALA A 170 6.56 23.82 1.78
C ALA A 170 5.41 24.83 1.68
N VAL A 171 4.45 24.73 2.59
CA VAL A 171 3.26 25.61 2.67
C VAL A 171 3.30 26.36 4.00
N GLY A 172 3.06 27.67 3.98
CA GLY A 172 3.15 28.53 5.16
C GLY A 172 4.56 28.60 5.76
N LEU A 173 5.59 28.67 4.92
CA LEU A 173 6.98 28.76 5.36
C LEU A 173 7.24 30.05 6.17
N LEU A 174 6.55 31.12 5.79
CA LEU A 174 6.23 32.30 6.60
C LEU A 174 4.72 32.63 6.39
N PRO A 175 4.09 33.47 7.21
CA PRO A 175 2.70 33.88 6.99
C PRO A 175 2.50 34.45 5.58
N GLY A 176 1.61 33.84 4.78
CA GLY A 176 1.39 34.21 3.38
C GLY A 176 2.54 33.90 2.39
N VAL A 177 3.48 33.01 2.74
CA VAL A 177 4.62 32.63 1.87
C VAL A 177 4.74 31.12 1.73
N ASP A 178 4.57 30.64 0.50
CA ASP A 178 4.68 29.24 0.08
C ASP A 178 5.93 29.00 -0.78
N VAL A 179 6.46 27.77 -0.78
CA VAL A 179 7.53 27.34 -1.68
C VAL A 179 7.10 26.10 -2.45
N ARG A 180 7.00 26.22 -3.77
CA ARG A 180 6.78 25.10 -4.67
C ARG A 180 8.13 24.56 -5.14
N ALA A 181 8.48 23.37 -4.67
CA ALA A 181 9.66 22.62 -5.05
C ALA A 181 9.25 21.17 -5.36
N ALA A 182 10.08 20.16 -5.08
CA ALA A 182 9.78 18.77 -5.43
C ALA A 182 8.40 18.31 -4.89
N GLY A 183 7.57 17.77 -5.80
CA GLY A 183 6.19 17.35 -5.52
C GLY A 183 5.15 18.48 -5.53
N GLY A 184 5.55 19.73 -5.80
CA GLY A 184 4.66 20.88 -5.97
C GLY A 184 4.48 21.28 -7.44
N TYR A 185 3.50 22.16 -7.69
CA TYR A 185 3.33 22.81 -8.99
C TYR A 185 2.78 24.23 -8.81
N VAL A 186 2.89 25.05 -9.85
CA VAL A 186 2.29 26.40 -9.91
C VAL A 186 1.32 26.53 -11.08
N VAL A 187 0.32 27.40 -10.95
CA VAL A 187 -0.52 27.82 -12.08
C VAL A 187 0.29 28.78 -12.96
N ALA A 188 0.43 28.42 -14.24
CA ALA A 188 1.31 29.10 -15.19
C ALA A 188 0.58 30.21 -15.99
N PRO A 189 1.30 31.21 -16.51
CA PRO A 189 0.71 32.21 -17.39
C PRO A 189 0.05 31.64 -18.64
N GLY A 190 -1.02 32.30 -19.09
CA GLY A 190 -2.01 31.75 -20.04
C GLY A 190 -3.19 31.03 -19.36
N SER A 191 -3.15 30.85 -18.04
CA SER A 191 -4.27 30.36 -17.21
C SER A 191 -5.18 31.50 -16.74
N THR A 192 -6.40 31.18 -16.31
CA THR A 192 -7.36 32.17 -15.78
C THR A 192 -7.70 31.90 -14.31
N HIS A 193 -7.66 32.93 -13.47
CA HIS A 193 -8.06 32.89 -12.06
C HIS A 193 -9.59 32.98 -11.89
N ALA A 194 -10.11 32.53 -10.75
CA ALA A 194 -11.54 32.61 -10.42
C ALA A 194 -12.12 34.04 -10.43
N THR A 195 -11.27 35.07 -10.24
CA THR A 195 -11.67 36.48 -10.34
C THR A 195 -11.73 37.03 -11.79
N GLY A 196 -11.41 36.21 -12.80
CA GLY A 196 -11.26 36.63 -14.20
C GLY A 196 -9.89 37.21 -14.56
N HIS A 197 -9.00 37.41 -13.59
CA HIS A 197 -7.61 37.81 -13.85
C HIS A 197 -6.84 36.69 -14.57
N SER A 198 -6.20 36.99 -15.69
CA SER A 198 -5.28 36.08 -16.38
C SER A 198 -3.95 35.99 -15.63
N TYR A 199 -3.36 34.81 -15.50
CA TYR A 199 -1.99 34.69 -15.05
C TYR A 199 -1.08 35.19 -16.17
N GLU A 200 -0.23 36.18 -15.87
CA GLU A 200 0.61 36.89 -16.84
C GLU A 200 2.02 37.10 -16.28
N TRP A 201 3.03 37.00 -17.14
CA TRP A 201 4.41 37.31 -16.77
C TRP A 201 4.54 38.82 -16.50
N ALA A 202 4.94 39.18 -15.29
CA ALA A 202 5.36 40.54 -14.96
C ALA A 202 6.82 40.79 -15.37
N VAL A 203 7.64 39.72 -15.39
CA VAL A 203 8.95 39.64 -16.05
C VAL A 203 9.04 38.26 -16.71
N SER A 204 9.22 38.22 -18.04
CA SER A 204 9.29 36.97 -18.80
C SER A 204 10.60 36.21 -18.54
N PRO A 205 10.60 34.86 -18.59
CA PRO A 205 11.79 34.02 -18.73
C PRO A 205 12.72 34.41 -19.89
N ASP A 206 12.19 35.07 -20.91
CA ASP A 206 12.96 35.51 -22.08
C ASP A 206 13.62 36.89 -21.88
N ASP A 207 13.13 37.67 -20.90
CA ASP A 207 13.58 39.04 -20.60
C ASP A 207 14.58 39.09 -19.42
N ALA A 208 14.59 38.06 -18.56
CA ALA A 208 15.49 37.97 -17.41
C ALA A 208 15.96 36.52 -17.15
N PRO A 209 17.24 36.31 -16.79
CA PRO A 209 17.71 34.99 -16.35
C PRO A 209 17.10 34.61 -15.00
N PHE A 210 16.94 33.32 -14.76
CA PHE A 210 16.60 32.79 -13.44
C PHE A 210 17.73 33.07 -12.45
N ALA A 211 17.42 33.74 -11.35
CA ALA A 211 18.36 33.91 -10.25
C ALA A 211 18.52 32.63 -9.44
N GLU A 212 19.67 32.48 -8.80
CA GLU A 212 19.89 31.48 -7.76
C GLU A 212 18.90 31.65 -6.61
N CYS A 213 18.50 30.54 -5.99
CA CYS A 213 17.60 30.55 -4.84
C CYS A 213 18.19 31.39 -3.68
N PRO A 214 17.45 32.36 -3.10
CA PRO A 214 17.99 33.24 -2.07
C PRO A 214 18.54 32.48 -0.86
N GLN A 215 19.73 32.85 -0.39
CA GLN A 215 20.39 32.10 0.69
C GLN A 215 19.56 32.01 1.98
N TRP A 216 18.79 33.06 2.30
CA TRP A 216 17.86 33.06 3.44
C TRP A 216 16.75 32.01 3.27
N LEU A 217 16.26 31.81 2.04
CA LEU A 217 15.22 30.84 1.71
C LEU A 217 15.78 29.40 1.77
N VAL A 218 16.99 29.18 1.25
CA VAL A 218 17.71 27.90 1.36
C VAL A 218 17.99 27.55 2.82
N GLN A 219 18.38 28.53 3.65
CA GLN A 219 18.56 28.34 5.09
C GLN A 219 17.24 28.02 5.80
N LEU A 220 16.15 28.72 5.44
CA LEU A 220 14.84 28.51 6.05
C LEU A 220 14.30 27.10 5.74
N LEU A 221 14.43 26.64 4.49
CA LEU A 221 14.07 25.27 4.07
C LEU A 221 14.91 24.19 4.79
N ARG A 222 16.22 24.41 5.00
CA ARG A 222 17.06 23.49 5.79
C ARG A 222 16.74 23.51 7.29
N SER A 223 16.28 24.65 7.80
CA SER A 223 15.88 24.80 9.20
C SER A 223 14.50 24.20 9.50
N SER A 224 13.58 24.17 8.51
CA SER A 224 12.30 23.49 8.65
C SER A 224 12.46 21.96 8.59
N GLU A 225 13.42 21.44 7.82
CA GLU A 225 13.82 20.03 7.86
C GLU A 225 14.38 19.63 9.24
N HIS A 226 15.20 20.48 9.89
CA HIS A 226 15.64 20.24 11.27
C HIS A 226 14.50 20.41 12.30
N ARG A 227 13.56 21.35 12.11
CA ARG A 227 12.36 21.45 12.96
C ARG A 227 11.38 20.27 12.84
N GLN A 228 11.47 19.47 11.78
CA GLN A 228 10.75 18.19 11.71
C GLN A 228 11.53 17.02 12.35
N GLN A 229 12.76 17.25 12.83
CA GLN A 229 13.58 16.25 13.52
C GLN A 229 13.92 16.62 14.98
N ASP A 230 13.67 17.85 15.42
CA ASP A 230 13.73 18.28 16.83
C ASP A 230 12.45 19.05 17.25
N VAL A 231 11.57 18.40 18.00
CA VAL A 231 10.66 19.08 18.95
C VAL A 231 10.50 18.24 20.23
N PRO A 232 11.24 18.62 21.29
CA PRO A 232 10.69 18.67 22.64
C PRO A 232 10.57 20.12 23.11
N GLY A 233 9.39 20.56 23.55
CA GLY A 233 9.22 21.89 24.15
C GLY A 233 7.76 22.34 24.26
N ASP A 234 7.22 22.35 25.47
CA ASP A 234 5.80 22.62 25.78
C ASP A 234 5.33 24.09 25.60
N ARG A 235 6.03 24.92 24.80
CA ARG A 235 5.76 26.38 24.71
C ARG A 235 5.51 26.90 23.29
N VAL A 236 4.51 27.78 23.19
CA VAL A 236 4.05 28.49 21.99
C VAL A 236 4.63 29.91 22.01
N PRO A 237 5.56 30.26 21.10
CA PRO A 237 6.24 31.55 21.12
C PRO A 237 5.37 32.71 20.61
N GLU A 238 5.80 33.92 20.95
CA GLU A 238 5.33 35.18 20.36
C GLU A 238 5.21 35.08 18.82
N GLY A 239 4.05 35.50 18.29
CA GLY A 239 3.67 35.35 16.89
C GLY A 239 2.72 34.17 16.61
N GLN A 240 2.82 33.04 17.31
CA GLN A 240 2.03 31.82 17.01
C GLN A 240 0.85 31.60 17.98
N ARG A 241 0.79 32.38 19.07
CA ARG A 241 -0.18 32.23 20.17
C ARG A 241 -1.64 32.38 19.72
N ASN A 242 -1.93 33.38 18.88
CA ASN A 242 -3.29 33.73 18.48
C ASN A 242 -3.94 32.62 17.64
N ASP A 243 -3.21 32.10 16.66
CA ASP A 243 -3.69 31.05 15.74
C ASP A 243 -3.85 29.72 16.46
N THR A 244 -2.89 29.40 17.35
CA THR A 244 -2.94 28.19 18.19
C THR A 244 -4.19 28.19 19.07
N LEU A 245 -4.46 29.27 19.80
CA LEU A 245 -5.66 29.40 20.64
C LEU A 245 -6.95 29.45 19.79
N THR A 246 -6.93 30.07 18.62
CA THR A 246 -8.11 30.14 17.72
C THR A 246 -8.46 28.77 17.15
N SER A 247 -7.47 27.98 16.72
CA SER A 247 -7.67 26.59 16.25
C SER A 247 -8.18 25.67 17.35
N LEU A 248 -7.62 25.82 18.56
CA LEU A 248 -8.06 25.07 19.74
C LEU A 248 -9.51 25.42 20.12
N ALA A 249 -9.87 26.70 20.10
CA ALA A 249 -11.24 27.18 20.30
C ALA A 249 -12.21 26.62 19.25
N GLY A 250 -11.84 26.63 17.97
CA GLY A 250 -12.67 26.10 16.88
C GLY A 250 -12.94 24.60 17.02
N THR A 251 -11.99 23.86 17.58
CA THR A 251 -12.15 22.42 17.87
C THR A 251 -13.08 22.18 19.06
N MET A 252 -13.00 22.99 20.11
CA MET A 252 -13.96 22.95 21.22
C MET A 252 -15.38 23.34 20.78
N ARG A 253 -15.52 24.36 19.92
CA ARG A 253 -16.82 24.84 19.44
C ARG A 253 -17.57 23.82 18.58
N ARG A 254 -16.86 23.12 17.67
CA ARG A 254 -17.44 22.00 16.91
C ARG A 254 -18.00 20.91 17.83
N ARG A 255 -17.29 20.60 18.93
CA ARG A 255 -17.71 19.65 19.98
C ARG A 255 -18.78 20.20 20.95
N GLY A 256 -19.56 21.21 20.55
CA GLY A 256 -20.68 21.73 21.33
C GLY A 256 -20.33 22.66 22.49
N MET A 257 -19.06 23.00 22.74
CA MET A 257 -18.72 23.84 23.90
C MET A 257 -19.26 25.28 23.76
N GLY A 258 -19.78 25.80 24.87
CA GLY A 258 -20.20 27.20 25.00
C GLY A 258 -19.03 28.15 25.27
N GLU A 259 -19.23 29.44 25.02
CA GLU A 259 -18.21 30.50 25.12
C GLU A 259 -17.44 30.48 26.45
N ALA A 260 -18.14 30.32 27.58
CA ALA A 260 -17.52 30.30 28.91
C ALA A 260 -16.57 29.11 29.12
N ALA A 261 -16.88 27.94 28.55
CA ALA A 261 -16.04 26.75 28.63
C ALA A 261 -14.81 26.89 27.72
N ILE A 262 -15.01 27.38 26.49
CA ILE A 262 -13.92 27.72 25.55
C ILE A 262 -12.97 28.72 26.21
N ARG A 263 -13.50 29.83 26.73
CA ARG A 263 -12.74 30.87 27.44
C ARG A 263 -11.89 30.31 28.59
N ALA A 264 -12.48 29.46 29.43
CA ALA A 264 -11.78 28.87 30.57
C ALA A 264 -10.61 27.98 30.13
N ALA A 265 -10.82 27.16 29.09
CA ALA A 265 -9.77 26.30 28.54
C ALA A 265 -8.66 27.12 27.83
N LEU A 266 -9.02 28.12 27.03
CA LEU A 266 -8.01 28.98 26.38
C LEU A 266 -7.18 29.79 27.38
N LEU A 267 -7.78 30.24 28.50
CA LEU A 267 -7.03 30.96 29.54
C LEU A 267 -6.02 30.05 30.26
N ALA A 268 -6.36 28.78 30.48
CA ALA A 268 -5.43 27.78 31.02
C ALA A 268 -4.30 27.50 30.01
N GLU A 269 -4.65 27.17 28.77
CA GLU A 269 -3.69 26.87 27.70
C GLU A 269 -2.71 28.04 27.45
N ASN A 270 -3.22 29.27 27.46
CA ASN A 270 -2.43 30.47 27.28
C ASN A 270 -1.49 30.75 28.46
N ALA A 271 -1.88 30.39 29.69
CA ALA A 271 -1.01 30.55 30.86
C ALA A 271 0.06 29.45 30.97
N GLU A 272 -0.26 28.23 30.50
CA GLU A 272 0.63 27.07 30.59
C GLU A 272 1.62 26.99 29.42
N ARG A 273 1.19 27.36 28.21
CA ARG A 273 1.96 27.15 26.97
C ARG A 273 2.41 28.43 26.27
N CYS A 274 1.68 29.54 26.32
CA CYS A 274 2.08 30.73 25.54
C CYS A 274 3.18 31.54 26.25
N ASP A 275 4.23 31.93 25.52
CA ASP A 275 5.39 32.67 26.08
C ASP A 275 5.74 33.92 25.25
N PRO A 276 5.55 35.15 25.78
CA PRO A 276 4.74 35.44 26.98
C PRO A 276 3.24 35.18 26.73
N PRO A 277 2.44 34.91 27.78
CA PRO A 277 0.99 34.72 27.66
C PRO A 277 0.29 35.94 27.04
N LEU A 278 -0.72 35.70 26.18
CA LEU A 278 -1.58 36.78 25.68
C LEU A 278 -2.40 37.40 26.83
N PRO A 279 -2.73 38.70 26.77
CA PRO A 279 -3.61 39.33 27.75
C PRO A 279 -4.97 38.62 27.81
N ALA A 280 -5.59 38.53 29.00
CA ALA A 280 -6.90 37.88 29.14
C ALA A 280 -7.98 38.51 28.22
N ALA A 281 -7.91 39.82 27.96
CA ALA A 281 -8.80 40.51 27.03
C ALA A 281 -8.59 40.13 25.53
N GLU A 282 -7.44 39.57 25.17
CA GLU A 282 -7.16 38.97 23.85
C GLU A 282 -7.81 37.58 23.76
N VAL A 283 -7.59 36.74 24.78
CA VAL A 283 -8.19 35.41 24.89
C VAL A 283 -9.72 35.49 24.92
N ASP A 284 -10.28 36.48 25.61
CA ASP A 284 -11.71 36.77 25.65
C ASP A 284 -12.26 37.26 24.31
N ARG A 285 -11.43 37.83 23.41
CA ARG A 285 -11.82 38.13 22.02
C ARG A 285 -11.83 36.87 21.17
N ILE A 286 -10.85 35.96 21.34
CA ILE A 286 -10.81 34.68 20.61
C ILE A 286 -12.04 33.84 20.95
N ALA A 287 -12.33 33.63 22.24
CA ALA A 287 -13.46 32.84 22.70
C ALA A 287 -14.81 33.37 22.18
N ARG A 288 -15.04 34.70 22.26
CA ARG A 288 -16.21 35.36 21.66
C ARG A 288 -16.26 35.23 20.15
N SER A 289 -15.13 35.44 19.47
CA SER A 289 -15.05 35.39 18.01
C SER A 289 -15.50 34.04 17.46
N VAL A 290 -14.99 32.96 18.05
CA VAL A 290 -15.28 31.57 17.64
C VAL A 290 -16.68 31.12 18.09
N SER A 291 -17.19 31.61 19.22
CA SER A 291 -18.53 31.24 19.68
C SER A 291 -19.67 31.72 18.78
N ARG A 292 -19.39 32.63 17.82
CA ARG A 292 -20.34 33.07 16.78
C ARG A 292 -20.68 31.97 15.76
N TYR A 293 -19.84 30.95 15.60
CA TYR A 293 -20.13 29.81 14.73
C TYR A 293 -21.07 28.83 15.45
N ALA A 294 -21.98 28.19 14.70
CA ALA A 294 -22.87 27.17 15.25
C ALA A 294 -22.08 25.89 15.60
N PRO A 295 -22.39 25.22 16.71
CA PRO A 295 -21.91 23.87 16.98
C PRO A 295 -22.62 22.86 16.05
N GLU A 296 -22.03 21.67 15.88
CA GLU A 296 -22.75 20.57 15.22
C GLU A 296 -23.93 20.11 16.08
N PRO A 297 -25.08 19.72 15.48
CA PRO A 297 -26.26 19.33 16.24
C PRO A 297 -26.08 17.95 16.88
N THR A 298 -25.76 17.93 18.18
CA THR A 298 -25.85 16.74 19.03
C THR A 298 -27.24 16.64 19.68
N ASP A 299 -27.82 15.43 19.68
CA ASP A 299 -29.16 15.18 20.20
C ASP A 299 -29.39 15.70 21.64
N ALA A 300 -30.57 16.27 21.87
CA ALA A 300 -30.91 16.96 23.10
C ALA A 300 -31.33 15.98 24.21
N GLY A 301 -30.58 15.97 25.32
CA GLY A 301 -30.84 15.09 26.45
C GLY A 301 -30.04 15.41 27.72
N ALA A 302 -29.96 16.69 28.13
CA ALA A 302 -29.23 17.09 29.32
C ALA A 302 -30.07 18.00 30.24
N SER A 303 -30.11 17.66 31.54
CA SER A 303 -30.60 18.51 32.62
C SER A 303 -29.80 19.83 32.73
N PRO A 304 -30.36 20.90 33.32
CA PRO A 304 -29.70 22.21 33.36
C PRO A 304 -28.31 22.18 34.03
N PRO A 305 -27.38 23.06 33.60
CA PRO A 305 -25.99 23.02 34.04
C PRO A 305 -25.87 23.27 35.56
N PRO A 306 -24.84 22.70 36.23
CA PRO A 306 -24.69 22.81 37.69
C PRO A 306 -24.65 24.24 38.26
N GLY A 307 -24.27 25.23 37.43
CA GLY A 307 -24.24 26.64 37.82
C GLY A 307 -25.62 27.22 38.14
N ASP A 308 -26.66 26.84 37.39
CA ASP A 308 -28.01 27.40 37.56
C ASP A 308 -28.63 26.98 38.90
N HIS A 309 -28.40 25.72 39.31
CA HIS A 309 -28.80 25.22 40.63
C HIS A 309 -28.09 25.94 41.78
N VAL A 310 -26.83 26.33 41.59
CA VAL A 310 -26.04 27.03 42.62
C VAL A 310 -26.44 28.51 42.73
N GLU A 311 -26.71 29.20 41.64
CA GLU A 311 -27.20 30.59 41.70
C GLU A 311 -28.63 30.65 42.28
N GLN A 312 -29.51 29.71 41.94
CA GLN A 312 -30.84 29.59 42.57
C GLN A 312 -30.74 29.31 44.07
N LEU A 313 -29.80 28.45 44.49
CA LEU A 313 -29.49 28.22 45.91
C LEU A 313 -29.07 29.51 46.61
N VAL A 314 -28.06 30.21 46.08
CA VAL A 314 -27.52 31.43 46.71
C VAL A 314 -28.61 32.52 46.75
N GLY A 315 -29.39 32.70 45.68
CA GLY A 315 -30.52 33.62 45.68
C GLY A 315 -31.57 33.29 46.75
N ARG A 316 -31.92 32.01 46.92
CA ARG A 316 -32.85 31.56 47.96
C ARG A 316 -32.29 31.79 49.37
N VAL A 317 -31.02 31.45 49.61
CA VAL A 317 -30.35 31.63 50.90
C VAL A 317 -30.22 33.12 51.28
N VAL A 318 -29.91 34.00 50.32
CA VAL A 318 -29.89 35.46 50.52
C VAL A 318 -31.28 36.01 50.88
N GLN A 319 -32.36 35.41 50.34
CA GLN A 319 -33.72 35.83 50.67
C GLN A 319 -34.18 35.30 52.04
N THR A 320 -33.98 34.01 52.33
CA THR A 320 -34.52 33.36 53.54
C THR A 320 -33.62 33.42 54.76
N HIS A 321 -32.32 33.68 54.59
CA HIS A 321 -31.29 33.63 55.63
C HIS A 321 -31.24 32.27 56.39
N ASP A 322 -31.65 31.19 55.72
CA ASP A 322 -31.63 29.81 56.23
C ASP A 322 -30.37 29.07 55.72
N PRO A 323 -29.53 28.50 56.60
CA PRO A 323 -28.36 27.72 56.18
C PRO A 323 -28.69 26.30 55.67
N GLN A 324 -29.87 25.74 55.95
CA GLN A 324 -30.19 24.34 55.64
C GLN A 324 -30.09 23.97 54.14
N PRO A 325 -30.51 24.83 53.18
CA PRO A 325 -30.31 24.58 51.76
C PRO A 325 -28.83 24.45 51.34
N VAL A 326 -27.89 25.09 52.05
CA VAL A 326 -26.45 25.04 51.74
C VAL A 326 -25.92 23.62 51.94
N TRP A 327 -26.30 22.97 53.04
CA TRP A 327 -25.91 21.59 53.35
C TRP A 327 -26.48 20.58 52.36
N GLN A 328 -27.75 20.75 51.96
CA GLN A 328 -28.38 19.92 50.92
C GLN A 328 -27.69 20.07 49.55
N ALA A 329 -27.01 21.19 49.30
CA ALA A 329 -26.32 21.47 48.05
C ALA A 329 -24.82 21.11 48.05
N VAL A 330 -24.27 20.51 49.12
CA VAL A 330 -22.86 20.09 49.19
C VAL A 330 -22.41 19.27 47.96
N PRO A 331 -23.19 18.30 47.41
CA PRO A 331 -22.81 17.59 46.19
C PRO A 331 -22.71 18.48 44.93
N ALA A 332 -23.47 19.57 44.85
CA ALA A 332 -23.37 20.55 43.78
C ALA A 332 -22.18 21.50 43.99
N LEU A 333 -21.97 21.96 45.22
CA LEU A 333 -20.81 22.80 45.61
C LEU A 333 -19.48 22.07 45.39
N ALA A 334 -19.44 20.76 45.63
CA ALA A 334 -18.27 19.90 45.39
C ALA A 334 -17.83 19.88 43.92
N ARG A 335 -18.77 19.98 42.97
CA ARG A 335 -18.52 20.00 41.52
C ARG A 335 -18.03 21.35 40.99
N LEU A 336 -18.08 22.42 41.80
CA LEU A 336 -17.55 23.74 41.42
C LEU A 336 -16.02 23.73 41.40
N THR A 337 -15.42 24.54 40.52
CA THR A 337 -13.98 24.84 40.58
C THR A 337 -13.61 25.56 41.88
N ARG A 338 -12.32 25.56 42.25
CA ARG A 338 -11.83 26.24 43.47
C ARG A 338 -12.22 27.72 43.50
N THR A 339 -12.16 28.40 42.36
CA THR A 339 -12.50 29.83 42.21
C THR A 339 -14.00 30.07 42.33
N GLN A 340 -14.84 29.25 41.67
CA GLN A 340 -16.30 29.34 41.77
C GLN A 340 -16.78 29.05 43.20
N TYR A 341 -16.25 27.98 43.83
CA TYR A 341 -16.56 27.66 45.22
C TYR A 341 -16.14 28.78 46.17
N GLY A 342 -14.98 29.42 45.95
CA GLY A 342 -14.55 30.58 46.73
C GLY A 342 -15.51 31.77 46.64
N SER A 343 -15.96 32.11 45.43
CA SER A 343 -16.95 33.18 45.20
C SER A 343 -18.31 32.90 45.83
N VAL A 344 -18.81 31.66 45.68
CA VAL A 344 -20.07 31.22 46.32
C VAL A 344 -19.95 31.21 47.85
N LYS A 345 -18.83 30.71 48.39
CA LYS A 345 -18.55 30.71 49.83
C LYS A 345 -18.53 32.11 50.41
N GLN A 346 -17.93 33.09 49.73
CA GLN A 346 -17.95 34.49 50.16
C GLN A 346 -19.38 35.02 50.25
N ARG A 347 -20.19 34.86 49.19
CA ARG A 347 -21.60 35.31 49.14
C ARG A 347 -22.46 34.65 50.21
N LEU A 348 -22.24 33.35 50.49
CA LEU A 348 -22.92 32.63 51.57
C LEU A 348 -22.49 33.13 52.96
N THR A 349 -21.22 33.52 53.14
CA THR A 349 -20.71 34.10 54.38
C THR A 349 -21.31 35.47 54.64
N GLU A 350 -21.42 36.31 53.60
CA GLU A 350 -22.06 37.63 53.67
C GLU A 350 -23.56 37.52 54.03
N ALA A 351 -24.27 36.53 53.48
CA ALA A 351 -25.69 36.29 53.71
C ALA A 351 -26.01 35.65 55.08
N LEU A 352 -25.23 34.65 55.52
CA LEU A 352 -25.54 33.85 56.70
C LEU A 352 -24.72 34.21 57.95
N ARG A 353 -23.61 34.94 57.80
CA ARG A 353 -22.69 35.36 58.88
C ARG A 353 -22.39 34.25 59.89
N ASP A 354 -22.88 34.37 61.11
CA ASP A 354 -22.66 33.48 62.25
C ASP A 354 -23.50 32.19 62.19
N ARG A 355 -24.49 32.11 61.30
CA ARG A 355 -25.42 30.97 61.17
C ARG A 355 -24.87 29.83 60.30
N LEU A 356 -23.64 29.92 59.81
CA LEU A 356 -22.98 28.90 58.98
C LEU A 356 -21.50 28.74 59.37
N ASN A 357 -21.12 27.57 59.89
CA ASN A 357 -19.71 27.27 60.14
C ASN A 357 -18.97 26.92 58.84
N LEU A 358 -18.04 27.79 58.44
CA LEU A 358 -17.26 27.66 57.21
C LEU A 358 -16.26 26.50 57.24
N ASN A 359 -15.80 26.07 58.42
CA ASN A 359 -14.88 24.95 58.55
C ASN A 359 -15.59 23.62 58.29
N ASP A 360 -16.81 23.48 58.83
CA ASP A 360 -17.65 22.29 58.65
C ASP A 360 -18.11 22.17 57.18
N LEU A 361 -18.42 23.31 56.53
CA LEU A 361 -18.80 23.33 55.12
C LEU A 361 -17.62 22.96 54.21
N ASP A 362 -16.42 23.48 54.49
CA ASP A 362 -15.20 23.09 53.77
C ASP A 362 -14.86 21.60 53.98
N ALA A 363 -15.10 21.06 55.18
CA ALA A 363 -14.91 19.65 55.47
C ALA A 363 -15.87 18.77 54.64
N ALA A 364 -17.17 19.07 54.66
CA ALA A 364 -18.18 18.34 53.91
C ALA A 364 -17.99 18.44 52.38
N VAL A 365 -17.62 19.62 51.87
CA VAL A 365 -17.31 19.82 50.44
C VAL A 365 -16.00 19.12 50.04
N ARG A 366 -15.03 18.98 50.94
CA ARG A 366 -13.81 18.20 50.72
C ARG A 366 -14.09 16.69 50.68
N GLU A 367 -14.96 16.21 51.57
CA GLU A 367 -15.41 14.82 51.63
C GLU A 367 -16.20 14.43 50.37
N ALA A 368 -17.23 15.19 50.00
CA ALA A 368 -17.99 14.98 48.76
C ALA A 368 -17.10 15.09 47.49
N ARG A 369 -16.04 15.90 47.51
CA ARG A 369 -15.02 15.93 46.43
C ARG A 369 -14.14 14.68 46.41
N ALA A 370 -13.88 14.04 47.55
CA ALA A 370 -13.17 12.77 47.60
C ALA A 370 -14.05 11.63 47.04
N GLU A 371 -15.34 11.60 47.41
CA GLU A 371 -16.32 10.66 46.88
C GLU A 371 -16.51 10.79 45.36
N LEU A 372 -16.65 12.01 44.83
CA LEU A 372 -16.75 12.27 43.39
C LEU A 372 -15.50 11.81 42.62
N ARG A 373 -14.32 11.80 43.25
CA ARG A 373 -13.07 11.28 42.67
C ARG A 373 -13.01 9.76 42.74
N ALA A 374 -13.41 9.17 43.87
CA ALA A 374 -13.51 7.71 44.01
C ALA A 374 -14.50 7.11 42.99
N GLY A 375 -15.63 7.78 42.76
CA GLY A 375 -16.63 7.37 41.76
C GLY A 375 -16.24 7.56 40.29
N THR A 376 -15.11 8.23 40.00
CA THR A 376 -14.57 8.40 38.64
C THR A 376 -13.30 7.58 38.37
N ASN A 377 -12.58 7.16 39.42
CA ASN A 377 -11.44 6.23 39.37
C ASN A 377 -11.78 4.86 39.99
N GLY A 378 -12.94 4.30 39.68
CA GLY A 378 -13.21 2.90 40.02
C GLY A 378 -12.26 1.98 39.26
N ARG A 379 -11.33 1.31 39.98
CA ARG A 379 -10.51 0.21 39.43
C ARG A 379 -11.44 -0.75 38.70
N ARG A 380 -11.04 -1.20 37.51
CA ARG A 380 -11.83 -2.19 36.79
C ARG A 380 -11.62 -3.54 37.44
N ASP A 381 -12.63 -4.03 38.15
CA ASP A 381 -12.58 -5.32 38.86
C ASP A 381 -12.01 -6.42 37.94
N GLY A 382 -10.94 -7.06 38.40
CA GLY A 382 -10.24 -8.12 37.67
C GLY A 382 -9.13 -7.68 36.71
N GLN A 383 -8.86 -6.39 36.49
CA GLN A 383 -7.70 -5.98 35.68
C GLN A 383 -6.37 -6.21 36.44
N PRO A 384 -5.32 -6.71 35.75
CA PRO A 384 -3.97 -6.79 36.31
C PRO A 384 -3.44 -5.44 36.79
N LEU A 385 -2.82 -5.43 37.97
CA LEU A 385 -2.19 -4.26 38.57
C LEU A 385 -0.68 -4.30 38.36
N VAL A 386 -0.09 -3.23 37.83
CA VAL A 386 1.37 -3.09 37.64
C VAL A 386 1.93 -1.99 38.54
N VAL A 387 2.79 -2.36 39.49
CA VAL A 387 3.35 -1.42 40.48
C VAL A 387 4.66 -0.81 39.98
N ILE A 388 4.65 0.50 39.70
CA ILE A 388 5.79 1.27 39.19
C ILE A 388 6.65 1.88 40.31
N GLY A 389 7.90 2.21 40.00
CA GLY A 389 8.90 2.67 40.98
C GLY A 389 9.76 1.54 41.57
N ARG A 390 9.63 0.32 41.06
CA ARG A 390 10.55 -0.81 41.28
C ARG A 390 11.67 -0.81 40.23
N GLN A 391 12.52 -1.84 40.24
CA GLN A 391 13.56 -2.04 39.22
C GLN A 391 12.95 -2.16 37.82
N LEU A 392 13.51 -1.45 36.85
CA LEU A 392 12.96 -1.37 35.48
C LEU A 392 12.68 -2.74 34.85
N ARG A 393 13.62 -3.69 34.98
CA ARG A 393 13.47 -5.06 34.48
C ARG A 393 12.24 -5.77 35.04
N GLU A 394 11.98 -5.64 36.35
CA GLU A 394 10.86 -6.32 37.02
C GLU A 394 9.51 -5.73 36.55
N VAL A 395 9.45 -4.42 36.37
CA VAL A 395 8.24 -3.74 35.85
C VAL A 395 8.04 -4.05 34.36
N ALA A 396 9.11 -4.18 33.58
CA ALA A 396 9.07 -4.55 32.16
C ALA A 396 8.65 -6.01 31.95
N ASP A 397 9.19 -6.95 32.73
CA ASP A 397 8.81 -8.37 32.70
C ASP A 397 7.33 -8.55 33.11
N GLU A 398 6.87 -7.81 34.11
CA GLU A 398 5.47 -7.82 34.57
C GLU A 398 4.53 -7.23 33.51
N ALA A 399 4.88 -6.09 32.91
CA ALA A 399 4.13 -5.47 31.82
C ALA A 399 4.07 -6.37 30.56
N LEU A 400 5.18 -7.00 30.18
CA LEU A 400 5.22 -8.00 29.12
C LEU A 400 4.33 -9.19 29.46
N GLY A 401 4.39 -9.69 30.70
CA GLY A 401 3.54 -10.78 31.17
C GLY A 401 2.04 -10.46 31.11
N VAL A 402 1.64 -9.20 31.35
CA VAL A 402 0.25 -8.76 31.14
C VAL A 402 -0.10 -8.75 29.65
N LEU A 403 0.74 -8.16 28.79
CA LEU A 403 0.51 -8.13 27.35
C LEU A 403 0.33 -9.53 26.76
N VAL A 404 1.14 -10.49 27.20
CA VAL A 404 1.07 -11.89 26.76
C VAL A 404 -0.25 -12.53 27.15
N ARG A 405 -0.70 -12.36 28.40
CA ARG A 405 -2.01 -12.86 28.86
C ARG A 405 -3.20 -12.18 28.19
N ALA A 406 -3.03 -10.95 27.72
CA ALA A 406 -4.06 -10.21 26.99
C ALA A 406 -4.06 -10.47 25.47
N ASN A 407 -3.09 -11.24 24.96
CA ASN A 407 -2.94 -11.54 23.53
C ASN A 407 -3.73 -12.80 23.11
N GLU A 408 -4.95 -12.95 23.63
CA GLU A 408 -5.88 -14.03 23.30
C GLU A 408 -7.25 -13.41 22.94
N PRO A 409 -7.67 -13.42 21.65
CA PRO A 409 -6.95 -13.97 20.50
C PRO A 409 -5.66 -13.16 20.16
N PRO A 410 -4.68 -13.76 19.46
CA PRO A 410 -3.44 -13.07 19.11
C PRO A 410 -3.63 -11.86 18.19
N GLU A 411 -3.16 -10.70 18.65
CA GLU A 411 -3.06 -9.45 17.87
C GLU A 411 -1.60 -8.97 17.70
N LEU A 412 -0.74 -9.30 18.67
CA LEU A 412 0.69 -9.04 18.68
C LEU A 412 1.47 -10.29 18.28
N PHE A 413 2.46 -10.09 17.41
CA PHE A 413 3.27 -11.16 16.83
C PHE A 413 4.75 -10.77 16.76
N VAL A 414 5.63 -11.76 16.61
CA VAL A 414 7.03 -11.53 16.22
C VAL A 414 7.20 -11.83 14.74
N ARG A 415 7.76 -10.88 13.97
CA ARG A 415 8.14 -11.09 12.56
C ARG A 415 9.47 -10.42 12.28
N SER A 416 10.40 -11.17 11.68
CA SER A 416 11.71 -10.67 11.22
C SER A 416 12.54 -9.90 12.28
N GLY A 417 12.38 -10.24 13.56
CA GLY A 417 13.10 -9.60 14.67
C GLY A 417 12.40 -8.40 15.31
N ALA A 418 11.22 -8.01 14.81
CA ALA A 418 10.41 -6.91 15.36
C ALA A 418 9.09 -7.42 15.97
N LEU A 419 8.53 -6.62 16.88
CA LEU A 419 7.16 -6.79 17.37
C LEU A 419 6.20 -6.15 16.35
N VAL A 420 5.25 -6.92 15.82
CA VAL A 420 4.34 -6.47 14.77
C VAL A 420 2.87 -6.71 15.14
N GLY A 421 1.99 -5.90 14.57
CA GLY A 421 0.54 -6.12 14.57
C GLY A 421 0.00 -6.29 13.15
N VAL A 422 -1.27 -6.70 13.05
CA VAL A 422 -2.03 -6.74 11.80
C VAL A 422 -3.25 -5.84 11.93
N ALA A 423 -3.39 -4.86 11.04
CA ALA A 423 -4.56 -3.97 11.01
C ALA A 423 -5.02 -3.71 9.57
N PRO A 424 -6.33 -3.47 9.35
CA PRO A 424 -6.83 -2.99 8.06
C PRO A 424 -6.44 -1.52 7.83
N ASP A 425 -6.11 -1.17 6.59
CA ASP A 425 -6.00 0.22 6.14
C ASP A 425 -7.37 0.81 5.75
N GLU A 426 -7.37 2.04 5.19
CA GLU A 426 -8.59 2.75 4.79
C GLU A 426 -9.37 2.08 3.63
N ARG A 427 -8.81 1.01 3.05
CA ARG A 427 -9.41 0.18 1.99
C ARG A 427 -9.65 -1.26 2.43
N HIS A 428 -9.61 -1.51 3.75
CA HIS A 428 -9.70 -2.83 4.36
C HIS A 428 -8.63 -3.84 3.88
N ARG A 429 -7.48 -3.37 3.40
CA ARG A 429 -6.33 -4.24 3.09
C ARG A 429 -5.62 -4.54 4.41
N PRO A 430 -5.33 -5.80 4.76
CA PRO A 430 -4.52 -6.08 5.93
C PRO A 430 -3.08 -5.61 5.71
N VAL A 431 -2.56 -4.88 6.69
CA VAL A 431 -1.19 -4.36 6.72
C VAL A 431 -0.50 -4.93 7.95
N ILE A 432 0.69 -5.50 7.74
CA ILE A 432 1.63 -5.81 8.83
C ILE A 432 2.38 -4.51 9.14
N TYR A 433 2.35 -4.08 10.41
CA TYR A 433 3.02 -2.87 10.86
C TYR A 433 3.86 -3.15 12.12
N GLU A 434 4.92 -2.38 12.33
CA GLU A 434 5.77 -2.48 13.53
C GLU A 434 5.14 -1.72 14.71
N VAL A 435 5.11 -2.35 15.88
CA VAL A 435 4.45 -1.81 17.07
C VAL A 435 5.37 -0.80 17.77
N GLY A 436 5.06 0.49 17.60
CA GLY A 436 5.79 1.59 18.23
C GLY A 436 5.53 1.76 19.73
N VAL A 437 6.31 2.65 20.36
CA VAL A 437 6.21 2.99 21.80
C VAL A 437 4.80 3.44 22.18
N ASP A 438 4.21 4.38 21.44
CA ASP A 438 2.90 4.94 21.81
C ASP A 438 1.77 3.93 21.71
N GLU A 439 1.81 3.03 20.71
CA GLU A 439 0.81 1.97 20.58
C GLU A 439 0.97 0.93 21.69
N LEU A 440 2.18 0.45 21.97
CA LEU A 440 2.40 -0.54 23.02
C LEU A 440 2.02 0.04 24.40
N ARG A 441 2.29 1.33 24.62
CA ARG A 441 1.84 2.09 25.79
C ARG A 441 0.31 2.17 25.87
N ALA A 442 -0.36 2.48 24.77
CA ALA A 442 -1.82 2.54 24.70
C ALA A 442 -2.48 1.16 24.87
N ARG A 443 -1.85 0.08 24.37
CA ARG A 443 -2.28 -1.30 24.61
C ARG A 443 -2.16 -1.64 26.09
N LEU A 444 -0.99 -1.40 26.71
CA LEU A 444 -0.76 -1.59 28.15
C LEU A 444 -1.80 -0.87 29.02
N ALA A 445 -2.10 0.40 28.73
CA ALA A 445 -3.10 1.19 29.45
C ALA A 445 -4.55 0.69 29.33
N ARG A 446 -4.84 -0.25 28.41
CA ARG A 446 -6.15 -0.91 28.30
C ARG A 446 -6.22 -2.23 29.06
N VAL A 447 -5.08 -2.91 29.22
CA VAL A 447 -4.98 -4.29 29.75
C VAL A 447 -4.44 -4.37 31.18
N ALA A 448 -3.91 -3.28 31.73
CA ALA A 448 -3.47 -3.18 33.13
C ALA A 448 -3.71 -1.78 33.71
N ASP A 449 -4.06 -1.76 35.00
CA ASP A 449 -3.98 -0.56 35.83
C ASP A 449 -2.53 -0.38 36.31
N PHE A 450 -1.98 0.84 36.20
CA PHE A 450 -0.63 1.16 36.66
C PHE A 450 -0.70 2.03 37.92
N VAL A 451 0.05 1.68 38.97
CA VAL A 451 0.06 2.45 40.22
C VAL A 451 1.47 2.68 40.74
N ARG A 452 1.70 3.84 41.35
CA ARG A 452 2.93 4.18 42.07
C ARG A 452 2.66 4.09 43.57
N GLN A 453 3.48 3.37 44.31
CA GLN A 453 3.43 3.42 45.77
C GLN A 453 4.02 4.74 46.29
N THR A 454 3.35 5.31 47.29
CA THR A 454 3.75 6.52 48.00
C THR A 454 3.60 6.31 49.50
N GLY A 455 4.19 7.17 50.34
CA GLY A 455 4.04 7.11 51.80
C GLY A 455 2.58 7.24 52.30
N ASN A 456 1.65 7.69 51.44
CA ASN A 456 0.23 7.83 51.74
C ASN A 456 -0.65 6.78 51.02
N GLY A 457 -0.05 5.70 50.50
CA GLY A 457 -0.74 4.64 49.76
C GLY A 457 -0.45 4.63 48.26
N GLU A 458 -1.26 3.89 47.52
CA GLU A 458 -1.15 3.73 46.06
C GLU A 458 -1.78 4.92 45.33
N ARG A 459 -1.13 5.36 44.24
CA ARG A 459 -1.61 6.44 43.37
C ARG A 459 -1.55 5.99 41.91
N ASP A 460 -2.67 6.15 41.21
CA ASP A 460 -2.79 5.81 39.79
C ASP A 460 -1.76 6.54 38.93
N ALA A 461 -1.28 5.84 37.91
CA ALA A 461 -0.27 6.26 36.97
C ALA A 461 -0.60 5.75 35.56
N ASN A 462 0.05 6.31 34.55
CA ASN A 462 0.06 5.75 33.20
C ASN A 462 1.25 4.78 33.04
N PRO A 463 1.22 3.85 32.07
CA PRO A 463 2.39 3.03 31.75
C PRO A 463 3.61 3.92 31.46
N PRO A 464 4.74 3.75 32.18
CA PRO A 464 5.93 4.56 31.98
C PRO A 464 6.60 4.27 30.64
N GLU A 465 7.06 5.31 29.94
CA GLU A 465 7.68 5.15 28.62
C GLU A 465 8.99 4.32 28.68
N GLU A 466 9.76 4.45 29.77
CA GLU A 466 10.96 3.64 30.03
C GLU A 466 10.66 2.13 30.06
N VAL A 467 9.52 1.73 30.64
CA VAL A 467 9.06 0.33 30.71
C VAL A 467 8.73 -0.16 29.30
N VAL A 468 7.99 0.64 28.52
CA VAL A 468 7.59 0.31 27.15
C VAL A 468 8.81 0.18 26.24
N ARG A 469 9.76 1.12 26.32
CA ARG A 469 11.04 1.05 25.58
C ARG A 469 11.86 -0.17 26.01
N SER A 470 11.89 -0.54 27.29
CA SER A 470 12.56 -1.76 27.76
C SER A 470 11.91 -3.04 27.21
N VAL A 471 10.58 -3.07 27.06
CA VAL A 471 9.88 -4.22 26.45
C VAL A 471 10.20 -4.30 24.95
N LEU A 472 10.22 -3.17 24.22
CA LEU A 472 10.60 -3.14 22.80
C LEU A 472 12.10 -3.41 22.55
N ALA A 473 12.96 -3.18 23.54
CA ALA A 473 14.39 -3.52 23.45
C ALA A 473 14.72 -4.97 23.81
N ALA A 474 13.73 -5.81 24.17
CA ALA A 474 13.99 -7.18 24.62
C ALA A 474 14.51 -8.11 23.51
N HIS A 475 14.18 -7.83 22.24
CA HIS A 475 14.51 -8.62 21.03
C HIS A 475 14.11 -10.11 21.05
N ARG A 476 13.46 -10.57 22.11
CA ARG A 476 12.92 -11.91 22.33
C ARG A 476 11.61 -11.77 23.08
N TRP A 477 10.50 -11.87 22.36
CA TRP A 477 9.17 -11.81 22.95
C TRP A 477 8.48 -13.18 22.89
N PRO A 478 7.75 -13.58 23.93
CA PRO A 478 6.92 -14.78 23.93
C PRO A 478 5.56 -14.55 23.22
N PHE A 479 5.55 -13.81 22.11
CA PHE A 479 4.40 -13.68 21.21
C PHE A 479 4.51 -14.66 20.04
N PRO A 480 3.40 -15.12 19.45
CA PRO A 480 3.43 -16.01 18.29
C PRO A 480 4.19 -15.42 17.11
N ALA A 481 4.87 -16.27 16.34
CA ALA A 481 5.54 -15.83 15.12
C ALA A 481 4.53 -15.65 13.98
N LEU A 482 4.62 -14.54 13.23
CA LEU A 482 3.80 -14.29 12.04
C LEU A 482 4.65 -14.43 10.78
N GLU A 483 4.22 -15.30 9.86
CA GLU A 483 4.89 -15.50 8.57
C GLU A 483 4.38 -14.50 7.53
N THR A 484 3.08 -14.55 7.24
CA THR A 484 2.37 -13.60 6.38
C THR A 484 0.87 -13.54 6.69
N VAL A 485 0.18 -12.55 6.14
CA VAL A 485 -1.29 -12.46 6.14
C VAL A 485 -1.84 -13.04 4.83
N VAL A 486 -3.00 -13.70 4.90
CA VAL A 486 -3.76 -14.22 3.75
C VAL A 486 -5.20 -13.67 3.78
N GLU A 487 -5.80 -13.48 2.60
CA GLU A 487 -7.12 -12.84 2.42
C GLU A 487 -8.19 -13.79 1.87
N MET A 488 -7.91 -15.09 1.95
CA MET A 488 -8.76 -16.20 1.54
C MET A 488 -8.40 -17.47 2.32
N PRO A 489 -9.30 -18.45 2.41
CA PRO A 489 -8.95 -19.76 2.94
C PRO A 489 -7.83 -20.43 2.14
N VAL A 490 -6.95 -21.13 2.83
CA VAL A 490 -5.73 -21.75 2.25
C VAL A 490 -5.50 -23.16 2.81
N LEU A 491 -4.74 -23.95 2.06
CA LEU A 491 -4.46 -25.35 2.37
C LEU A 491 -3.25 -25.47 3.33
N ARG A 492 -3.44 -26.19 4.44
CA ARG A 492 -2.37 -26.55 5.38
C ARG A 492 -1.52 -27.72 4.83
N PRO A 493 -0.28 -27.92 5.32
CA PRO A 493 0.56 -29.06 4.93
C PRO A 493 -0.04 -30.45 5.21
N ASP A 494 -1.01 -30.57 6.12
CA ASP A 494 -1.72 -31.82 6.42
C ASP A 494 -2.97 -32.05 5.55
N GLY A 495 -3.31 -31.11 4.67
CA GLY A 495 -4.51 -31.13 3.82
C GLY A 495 -5.75 -30.51 4.46
N SER A 496 -5.71 -30.09 5.72
CA SER A 496 -6.81 -29.33 6.34
C SER A 496 -6.81 -27.86 5.86
N LEU A 497 -7.86 -27.10 6.16
CA LEU A 497 -8.02 -25.71 5.68
C LEU A 497 -7.88 -24.68 6.80
N VAL A 498 -7.10 -23.63 6.56
CA VAL A 498 -7.21 -22.37 7.32
C VAL A 498 -8.41 -21.63 6.74
N SER A 499 -9.55 -21.62 7.43
CA SER A 499 -10.80 -21.01 6.97
C SER A 499 -11.45 -20.03 7.95
N GLU A 500 -11.01 -20.02 9.21
CA GLU A 500 -11.51 -19.12 10.26
C GLU A 500 -10.67 -17.83 10.31
N HIS A 501 -11.33 -16.68 10.52
CA HIS A 501 -10.63 -15.40 10.67
C HIS A 501 -9.75 -15.40 11.92
N GLY A 502 -8.50 -14.96 11.79
CA GLY A 502 -7.55 -14.88 12.89
C GLY A 502 -6.24 -15.64 12.63
N TYR A 503 -5.50 -15.92 13.70
CA TYR A 503 -4.19 -16.56 13.61
C TYR A 503 -4.26 -18.10 13.61
N ASP A 504 -3.59 -18.73 12.66
CA ASP A 504 -3.36 -20.18 12.63
C ASP A 504 -1.96 -20.53 13.18
N PRO A 505 -1.85 -21.22 14.34
CA PRO A 505 -0.54 -21.56 14.93
C PRO A 505 0.28 -22.56 14.13
N SER A 506 -0.35 -23.39 13.30
CA SER A 506 0.32 -24.48 12.58
C SER A 506 1.04 -24.00 11.32
N THR A 507 0.46 -23.03 10.61
CA THR A 507 1.02 -22.38 9.42
C THR A 507 1.60 -21.00 9.71
N ARG A 508 1.41 -20.46 10.93
CA ARG A 508 1.83 -19.11 11.35
C ARG A 508 1.26 -17.98 10.47
N LEU A 509 0.08 -18.22 9.91
CA LEU A 509 -0.63 -17.28 9.06
C LEU A 509 -1.67 -16.52 9.86
N TYR A 510 -1.96 -15.29 9.46
CA TYR A 510 -3.17 -14.61 9.87
C TYR A 510 -4.15 -14.59 8.69
N LEU A 511 -5.37 -15.10 8.86
CA LEU A 511 -6.44 -15.04 7.87
C LEU A 511 -7.29 -13.79 8.12
N ALA A 512 -7.10 -12.78 7.27
CA ALA A 512 -7.84 -11.52 7.26
C ALA A 512 -8.55 -11.31 5.91
N PRO A 513 -9.64 -12.06 5.63
CA PRO A 513 -10.47 -11.77 4.47
C PRO A 513 -11.13 -10.40 4.61
N LYS A 514 -11.53 -9.80 3.48
CA LYS A 514 -12.36 -8.58 3.50
C LYS A 514 -13.69 -8.86 4.22
N PRO A 515 -14.31 -7.86 4.88
CA PRO A 515 -15.58 -8.05 5.59
C PRO A 515 -16.75 -8.55 4.72
N ASP A 516 -16.70 -8.30 3.41
CA ASP A 516 -17.70 -8.71 2.40
C ASP A 516 -17.32 -10.01 1.66
N ALA A 517 -16.20 -10.67 2.01
CA ALA A 517 -15.73 -11.86 1.33
C ALA A 517 -16.36 -13.14 1.87
N GLU A 518 -17.37 -13.65 1.17
CA GLU A 518 -17.97 -14.96 1.42
C GLU A 518 -17.22 -16.07 0.66
N PHE A 519 -16.98 -17.20 1.34
CA PHE A 519 -16.39 -18.40 0.76
C PHE A 519 -17.29 -19.61 1.04
N PRO A 520 -17.87 -20.26 0.01
CA PRO A 520 -18.59 -21.52 0.19
C PRO A 520 -17.76 -22.58 0.92
N PRO A 521 -18.39 -23.42 1.76
CA PRO A 521 -17.69 -24.50 2.45
C PRO A 521 -17.07 -25.47 1.44
N VAL A 522 -15.87 -25.94 1.75
CA VAL A 522 -15.14 -26.92 0.93
C VAL A 522 -15.30 -28.29 1.59
N PRO A 523 -15.76 -29.33 0.87
CA PRO A 523 -15.98 -30.66 1.45
C PRO A 523 -14.67 -31.33 1.85
N ASP A 524 -14.67 -32.02 2.99
CA ASP A 524 -13.48 -32.75 3.45
C ASP A 524 -13.08 -33.90 2.51
N GLN A 525 -14.08 -34.56 1.91
CA GLN A 525 -13.94 -35.55 0.85
C GLN A 525 -14.87 -35.16 -0.29
N ALA A 526 -14.31 -34.53 -1.33
CA ALA A 526 -15.08 -34.10 -2.49
C ALA A 526 -15.52 -35.31 -3.33
N SER A 527 -16.78 -35.30 -3.78
CA SER A 527 -17.28 -36.27 -4.77
C SER A 527 -16.67 -36.02 -6.15
N ARG A 528 -16.80 -36.99 -7.06
CA ARG A 528 -16.33 -36.82 -8.45
C ARG A 528 -17.09 -35.70 -9.15
N GLU A 529 -18.37 -35.56 -8.85
CA GLU A 529 -19.27 -34.55 -9.39
C GLU A 529 -18.88 -33.15 -8.89
N GLU A 530 -18.53 -33.01 -7.61
CA GLU A 530 -18.03 -31.76 -7.02
C GLU A 530 -16.68 -31.35 -7.60
N VAL A 531 -15.75 -32.29 -7.79
CA VAL A 531 -14.45 -32.05 -8.46
C VAL A 531 -14.65 -31.58 -9.90
N GLN A 532 -15.58 -32.19 -10.65
CA GLN A 532 -15.87 -31.79 -12.03
C GLN A 532 -16.57 -30.42 -12.10
N ALA A 533 -17.50 -30.12 -11.19
CA ALA A 533 -18.13 -28.80 -11.10
C ALA A 533 -17.14 -27.70 -10.70
N ALA A 534 -16.22 -27.99 -9.78
CA ALA A 534 -15.13 -27.11 -9.40
C ALA A 534 -14.20 -26.82 -10.57
N LEU A 535 -13.76 -27.85 -11.30
CA LEU A 535 -12.93 -27.69 -12.50
C LEU A 535 -13.65 -26.83 -13.56
N ALA A 536 -14.92 -27.14 -13.86
CA ALA A 536 -15.68 -26.44 -14.89
C ALA A 536 -15.77 -24.92 -14.62
N LEU A 537 -15.92 -24.52 -13.35
CA LEU A 537 -15.93 -23.11 -12.96
C LEU A 537 -14.55 -22.43 -13.10
N VAL A 538 -13.47 -23.13 -12.78
CA VAL A 538 -12.10 -22.59 -12.94
C VAL A 538 -11.71 -22.51 -14.42
N VAL A 539 -12.10 -23.49 -15.23
CA VAL A 539 -11.90 -23.48 -16.70
C VAL A 539 -12.76 -22.40 -17.36
N GLU A 540 -14.00 -22.19 -16.92
CA GLU A 540 -14.87 -21.08 -17.38
C GLU A 540 -14.18 -19.71 -17.25
N MET A 541 -13.43 -19.48 -16.17
CA MET A 541 -12.67 -18.24 -15.99
C MET A 541 -11.56 -18.05 -17.05
N ILE A 542 -10.98 -19.13 -17.56
CA ILE A 542 -9.82 -19.06 -18.47
C ILE A 542 -10.10 -19.45 -19.93
N VAL A 543 -11.33 -19.87 -20.25
CA VAL A 543 -11.70 -20.47 -21.55
C VAL A 543 -11.41 -19.57 -22.77
N ASP A 544 -11.48 -18.24 -22.59
CA ASP A 544 -11.26 -17.29 -23.69
C ASP A 544 -9.79 -16.82 -23.83
N PHE A 545 -8.88 -17.26 -22.97
CA PHE A 545 -7.46 -16.94 -23.16
C PHE A 545 -6.89 -17.78 -24.32
N PRO A 546 -6.16 -17.17 -25.26
CA PRO A 546 -5.75 -17.86 -26.47
C PRO A 546 -4.43 -18.60 -26.21
N PHE A 547 -4.48 -19.66 -25.39
CA PHE A 547 -3.32 -20.51 -25.10
C PHE A 547 -2.82 -21.19 -26.39
N VAL A 548 -1.51 -21.16 -26.62
CA VAL A 548 -0.92 -21.77 -27.83
C VAL A 548 -0.96 -23.30 -27.77
N GLU A 549 -0.83 -23.86 -26.56
CA GLU A 549 -0.79 -25.30 -26.31
C GLU A 549 -1.47 -25.64 -24.99
N GLN A 550 -1.93 -26.89 -24.85
CA GLN A 550 -2.48 -27.45 -23.60
C GLN A 550 -1.50 -27.28 -22.41
N ALA A 551 -0.20 -27.29 -22.68
CA ALA A 551 0.84 -26.98 -21.70
C ALA A 551 0.70 -25.60 -21.07
N SER A 552 0.35 -24.57 -21.87
CA SER A 552 0.16 -23.21 -21.37
C SER A 552 -1.11 -23.05 -20.55
N GLU A 553 -2.18 -23.77 -20.90
CA GLU A 553 -3.43 -23.84 -20.13
C GLU A 553 -3.20 -24.55 -18.77
N ALA A 554 -2.54 -25.71 -18.77
CA ALA A 554 -2.18 -26.44 -17.56
C ALA A 554 -1.27 -25.61 -16.63
N ASN A 555 -0.30 -24.89 -17.20
CA ASN A 555 0.57 -23.97 -16.46
C ASN A 555 -0.21 -22.76 -15.90
N ALA A 556 -1.23 -22.25 -16.59
CA ALA A 556 -2.10 -21.19 -16.09
C ALA A 556 -2.96 -21.65 -14.91
N LEU A 557 -3.48 -22.88 -14.95
CA LEU A 557 -4.17 -23.50 -13.82
C LEU A 557 -3.22 -23.76 -12.64
N GLY A 558 -1.98 -24.18 -12.92
CA GLY A 558 -0.94 -24.28 -11.89
C GLY A 558 -0.62 -22.93 -11.23
N LEU A 559 -0.60 -21.85 -12.01
CA LEU A 559 -0.44 -20.49 -11.48
C LEU A 559 -1.64 -20.06 -10.60
N LEU A 560 -2.86 -20.47 -10.94
CA LEU A 560 -4.07 -20.19 -10.14
C LEU A 560 -4.12 -20.99 -8.83
N LEU A 561 -3.68 -22.25 -8.84
CA LEU A 561 -3.59 -23.09 -7.65
C LEU A 561 -2.50 -22.60 -6.68
N THR A 562 -1.37 -22.08 -7.20
CA THR A 562 -0.16 -21.80 -6.42
C THR A 562 -0.40 -20.93 -5.18
N PRO A 563 -1.09 -19.76 -5.23
CA PRO A 563 -1.35 -18.94 -4.04
C PRO A 563 -2.17 -19.65 -2.94
N ILE A 564 -3.01 -20.61 -3.30
CA ILE A 564 -3.90 -21.34 -2.39
C ILE A 564 -3.17 -22.49 -1.69
N VAL A 565 -2.29 -23.18 -2.42
CA VAL A 565 -1.47 -24.28 -1.89
C VAL A 565 -0.10 -23.83 -1.35
N ARG A 566 0.27 -22.56 -1.54
CA ARG A 566 1.58 -22.02 -1.09
C ARG A 566 1.90 -22.35 0.38
N PRO A 567 0.96 -22.28 1.35
CA PRO A 567 1.26 -22.62 2.74
C PRO A 567 1.57 -24.10 2.97
N ALA A 568 1.01 -25.00 2.15
CA ALA A 568 1.29 -26.43 2.19
C ALA A 568 2.70 -26.78 1.64
N ILE A 569 3.23 -25.94 0.73
CA ILE A 569 4.58 -26.10 0.15
C ILE A 569 5.61 -25.40 1.04
N ARG A 570 6.61 -26.13 1.54
CA ARG A 570 7.69 -25.57 2.36
C ARG A 570 8.78 -24.91 1.51
N GLY A 571 9.22 -25.58 0.45
CA GLY A 571 10.28 -25.13 -0.45
C GLY A 571 9.95 -23.88 -1.28
N PRO A 572 10.87 -23.47 -2.18
CA PRO A 572 10.65 -22.36 -3.10
C PRO A 572 9.64 -22.74 -4.20
N ILE A 573 9.16 -21.73 -4.94
CA ILE A 573 8.29 -21.90 -6.10
C ILE A 573 8.88 -21.19 -7.32
N PRO A 574 8.70 -21.72 -8.54
CA PRO A 574 9.19 -21.08 -9.75
C PRO A 574 8.30 -19.90 -10.13
N ILE A 575 8.84 -19.01 -10.97
CA ILE A 575 8.12 -17.83 -11.46
C ILE A 575 7.29 -18.15 -12.70
N GLY A 576 6.03 -17.72 -12.71
CA GLY A 576 5.13 -17.89 -13.85
C GLY A 576 5.34 -16.78 -14.90
N LEU A 577 5.72 -17.16 -16.12
CA LEU A 577 5.92 -16.24 -17.25
C LEU A 577 4.69 -16.25 -18.16
N VAL A 578 3.93 -15.17 -18.16
CA VAL A 578 2.80 -14.97 -19.07
C VAL A 578 3.26 -14.17 -20.27
N ASP A 579 3.48 -14.86 -21.39
CA ASP A 579 4.15 -14.36 -22.58
C ASP A 579 3.22 -14.39 -23.80
N ALA A 580 3.43 -13.47 -24.75
CA ALA A 580 2.64 -13.40 -25.99
C ALA A 580 3.37 -12.59 -27.07
N PRO A 581 3.08 -12.78 -28.37
CA PRO A 581 3.77 -12.05 -29.42
C PRO A 581 3.45 -10.56 -29.48
N GLN A 582 2.29 -10.14 -28.96
CA GLN A 582 1.77 -8.79 -29.09
C GLN A 582 1.13 -8.27 -27.79
N ALA A 583 1.00 -6.95 -27.67
CA ALA A 583 0.21 -6.31 -26.62
C ALA A 583 -1.30 -6.57 -26.85
N GLY A 584 -2.10 -6.54 -25.78
CA GLY A 584 -3.55 -6.76 -25.87
C GLY A 584 -4.02 -8.21 -25.95
N THR A 585 -3.13 -9.22 -26.00
CA THR A 585 -3.49 -10.66 -26.05
C THR A 585 -4.11 -11.21 -24.75
N GLY A 586 -4.05 -10.47 -23.64
CA GLY A 586 -4.64 -10.87 -22.35
C GLY A 586 -3.66 -11.18 -21.21
N LYS A 587 -2.35 -10.99 -21.39
CA LYS A 587 -1.34 -11.34 -20.36
C LYS A 587 -1.58 -10.73 -18.98
N GLY A 588 -1.70 -9.39 -18.94
CA GLY A 588 -1.98 -8.67 -17.70
C GLY A 588 -3.37 -8.98 -17.14
N LEU A 589 -4.33 -9.33 -17.99
CA LEU A 589 -5.67 -9.76 -17.58
C LEU A 589 -5.61 -11.11 -16.84
N LEU A 590 -4.87 -12.11 -17.36
CA LEU A 590 -4.67 -13.39 -16.68
C LEU A 590 -3.97 -13.21 -15.32
N ALA A 591 -2.90 -12.42 -15.29
CA ALA A 591 -2.19 -12.12 -14.05
C ALA A 591 -3.06 -11.36 -13.03
N ALA A 592 -3.92 -10.45 -13.49
CA ALA A 592 -4.90 -9.77 -12.66
C ALA A 592 -5.98 -10.73 -12.13
N CYS A 593 -6.46 -11.70 -12.92
CA CYS A 593 -7.37 -12.75 -12.43
C CYS A 593 -6.75 -13.56 -11.29
N VAL A 594 -5.49 -14.00 -11.42
CA VAL A 594 -4.76 -14.71 -10.34
C VAL A 594 -4.68 -13.86 -9.07
N ALA A 595 -4.32 -12.58 -9.22
CA ALA A 595 -4.22 -11.66 -8.09
C ALA A 595 -5.58 -11.41 -7.42
N VAL A 596 -6.66 -11.21 -8.20
CA VAL A 596 -8.01 -11.00 -7.68
C VAL A 596 -8.52 -12.24 -6.94
N VAL A 597 -8.28 -13.45 -7.47
CA VAL A 597 -8.61 -14.69 -6.76
C VAL A 597 -7.89 -14.72 -5.41
N ALA A 598 -6.56 -14.50 -5.40
CA ALA A 598 -5.76 -14.53 -4.18
C ALA A 598 -6.13 -13.45 -3.14
N THR A 599 -6.18 -12.18 -3.54
CA THR A 599 -6.22 -11.01 -2.63
C THR A 599 -7.50 -10.18 -2.70
N GLY A 600 -8.47 -10.54 -3.56
CA GLY A 600 -9.70 -9.76 -3.75
C GLY A 600 -9.47 -8.35 -4.33
N ARG A 601 -8.32 -8.12 -4.97
CA ARG A 601 -7.92 -6.87 -5.63
C ARG A 601 -6.85 -7.15 -6.69
N SER A 602 -6.56 -6.18 -7.55
CA SER A 602 -5.41 -6.24 -8.47
C SER A 602 -4.09 -6.35 -7.68
N ALA A 603 -3.10 -7.03 -8.25
CA ALA A 603 -1.78 -7.21 -7.63
C ALA A 603 -1.08 -5.88 -7.35
N ALA A 604 -0.13 -5.91 -6.41
CA ALA A 604 0.95 -4.94 -6.40
C ALA A 604 1.78 -5.15 -7.68
N MET A 605 1.75 -4.16 -8.58
CA MET A 605 2.46 -4.18 -9.86
C MET A 605 3.66 -3.27 -9.81
N PHE A 606 4.78 -3.72 -10.35
CA PHE A 606 5.92 -2.84 -10.65
C PHE A 606 6.58 -3.23 -11.97
N PRO A 607 7.02 -2.26 -12.80
CA PRO A 607 7.71 -2.56 -14.06
C PRO A 607 9.10 -3.14 -13.77
N ALA A 608 9.57 -4.09 -14.57
CA ALA A 608 10.89 -4.71 -14.39
C ALA A 608 12.04 -3.66 -14.29
N PRO A 609 12.76 -3.59 -13.16
CA PRO A 609 13.95 -2.74 -13.03
C PRO A 609 15.05 -3.02 -14.06
N ARG A 610 15.85 -1.99 -14.36
CA ARG A 610 17.04 -2.12 -15.23
C ARG A 610 18.30 -2.55 -14.48
N ASP A 611 18.35 -2.30 -13.17
CA ASP A 611 19.53 -2.49 -12.33
C ASP A 611 19.24 -3.44 -11.16
N ASP A 612 20.22 -4.24 -10.75
CA ASP A 612 20.02 -5.27 -9.72
C ASP A 612 19.87 -4.68 -8.30
N ASP A 613 20.43 -3.49 -8.01
CA ASP A 613 20.17 -2.80 -6.74
C ASP A 613 18.73 -2.28 -6.66
N GLU A 614 18.14 -1.91 -7.79
CA GLU A 614 16.72 -1.60 -7.86
C GLU A 614 15.85 -2.85 -7.72
N TRP A 615 16.26 -4.00 -8.29
CA TRP A 615 15.63 -5.29 -8.01
C TRP A 615 15.65 -5.62 -6.51
N ARG A 616 16.81 -5.53 -5.84
CA ARG A 616 16.93 -5.76 -4.39
C ARG A 616 15.93 -4.90 -3.61
N LYS A 617 15.93 -3.59 -3.82
CA LYS A 617 15.01 -2.64 -3.14
C LYS A 617 13.54 -3.04 -3.30
N ARG A 618 13.10 -3.38 -4.52
CA ARG A 618 11.69 -3.72 -4.79
C ARG A 618 11.29 -5.09 -4.24
N ILE A 619 12.17 -6.10 -4.32
CA ILE A 619 11.97 -7.41 -3.69
C ILE A 619 11.85 -7.24 -2.16
N THR A 620 12.80 -6.52 -1.56
CA THR A 620 12.83 -6.23 -0.12
C THR A 620 11.54 -5.53 0.34
N ALA A 621 11.10 -4.49 -0.36
CA ALA A 621 9.88 -3.76 -0.02
C ALA A 621 8.60 -4.62 -0.13
N ALA A 622 8.49 -5.45 -1.17
CA ALA A 622 7.32 -6.31 -1.39
C ALA A 622 7.22 -7.48 -0.38
N LEU A 623 8.36 -8.06 0.01
CA LEU A 623 8.39 -9.12 1.02
C LEU A 623 8.25 -8.57 2.46
N ALA A 624 8.81 -7.38 2.73
CA ALA A 624 8.64 -6.70 4.02
C ALA A 624 7.16 -6.41 4.30
N SER A 625 6.40 -5.93 3.32
CA SER A 625 4.95 -5.66 3.45
C SER A 625 4.07 -6.92 3.49
N GLY A 626 4.63 -8.11 3.24
CA GLY A 626 3.89 -9.38 3.27
C GLY A 626 3.07 -9.67 2.02
N ALA A 627 3.49 -9.20 0.84
CA ALA A 627 2.78 -9.46 -0.41
C ALA A 627 2.72 -10.97 -0.74
N SER A 628 1.50 -11.51 -0.89
CA SER A 628 1.27 -12.92 -1.25
C SER A 628 1.35 -13.20 -2.76
N VAL A 629 1.13 -12.18 -3.60
CA VAL A 629 1.30 -12.22 -5.06
C VAL A 629 2.04 -10.97 -5.52
N ILE A 630 3.10 -11.15 -6.31
CA ILE A 630 3.92 -10.06 -6.86
C ILE A 630 3.92 -10.15 -8.39
N LEU A 631 3.49 -9.07 -9.05
CA LEU A 631 3.38 -8.98 -10.51
C LEU A 631 4.41 -7.99 -11.08
N ILE A 632 5.35 -8.53 -11.85
CA ILE A 632 6.30 -7.78 -12.67
C ILE A 632 5.64 -7.57 -14.04
N ASP A 633 5.09 -6.39 -14.27
CA ASP A 633 4.33 -6.11 -15.50
C ASP A 633 5.20 -5.49 -16.61
N ASN A 634 4.81 -5.76 -17.86
CA ASN A 634 5.34 -5.13 -19.08
C ASN A 634 6.87 -5.25 -19.24
N LEU A 635 7.41 -6.47 -19.12
CA LEU A 635 8.79 -6.75 -19.44
C LEU A 635 9.09 -6.44 -20.92
N SER A 636 10.03 -5.53 -21.14
CA SER A 636 10.42 -4.98 -22.45
C SER A 636 11.88 -5.24 -22.83
N LEU A 637 12.66 -5.85 -21.94
CA LEU A 637 14.07 -6.22 -22.13
C LEU A 637 14.29 -7.68 -21.72
N PRO A 638 15.38 -8.33 -22.18
CA PRO A 638 15.73 -9.67 -21.69
C PRO A 638 15.87 -9.69 -20.16
N LEU A 639 15.16 -10.59 -19.49
CA LEU A 639 15.15 -10.66 -18.03
C LEU A 639 16.45 -11.30 -17.54
N GLN A 640 17.31 -10.46 -16.95
CA GLN A 640 18.54 -10.85 -16.28
C GLN A 640 18.61 -10.16 -14.91
N ALA A 641 18.12 -10.84 -13.88
CA ALA A 641 18.04 -10.30 -12.53
C ALA A 641 18.62 -11.31 -11.51
N PRO A 642 19.93 -11.25 -11.22
CA PRO A 642 20.59 -12.09 -10.21
C PRO A 642 19.87 -12.08 -8.84
N SER A 643 19.43 -10.91 -8.38
CA SER A 643 18.73 -10.80 -7.09
C SER A 643 17.34 -11.45 -7.11
N LEU A 644 16.61 -11.36 -8.24
CA LEU A 644 15.35 -12.12 -8.42
C LEU A 644 15.62 -13.62 -8.46
N ALA A 645 16.67 -14.07 -9.17
CA ALA A 645 17.04 -15.48 -9.23
C ALA A 645 17.40 -16.03 -7.85
N SER A 646 18.09 -15.25 -7.02
CA SER A 646 18.37 -15.59 -5.61
C SER A 646 17.07 -15.69 -4.81
N ALA A 647 16.20 -14.66 -4.88
CA ALA A 647 14.91 -14.62 -4.20
C ALA A 647 13.98 -15.78 -4.59
N LEU A 648 14.07 -16.31 -5.81
CA LEU A 648 13.29 -17.48 -6.27
C LEU A 648 13.82 -18.83 -5.77
N THR A 649 14.88 -18.88 -4.97
CA THR A 649 15.35 -20.11 -4.27
C THR A 649 15.48 -19.96 -2.76
N ALA A 650 15.31 -18.75 -2.23
CA ALA A 650 15.41 -18.51 -0.81
C ALA A 650 14.08 -18.84 -0.09
N GLU A 651 14.15 -19.47 1.07
CA GLU A 651 13.01 -19.55 2.01
C GLU A 651 12.81 -18.22 2.76
N VAL A 652 13.91 -17.49 2.95
CA VAL A 652 13.98 -16.21 3.67
C VAL A 652 14.85 -15.26 2.88
N TRP A 653 14.35 -14.06 2.59
CA TRP A 653 15.12 -13.00 1.95
C TRP A 653 15.82 -12.16 3.01
N GLN A 654 17.04 -11.70 2.73
CA GLN A 654 17.83 -10.85 3.64
C GLN A 654 18.48 -9.73 2.85
N ASP A 655 18.21 -8.48 3.24
CA ASP A 655 18.81 -7.29 2.62
C ASP A 655 18.89 -6.12 3.62
N ARG A 656 19.77 -5.16 3.35
CA ARG A 656 19.97 -3.99 4.22
C ARG A 656 19.07 -2.85 3.78
N VAL A 657 18.37 -2.23 4.73
CA VAL A 657 17.59 -1.02 4.49
C VAL A 657 18.54 0.14 4.14
N LEU A 658 18.44 0.68 2.91
CA LEU A 658 19.28 1.80 2.50
C LEU A 658 19.05 3.03 3.39
N GLY A 659 20.13 3.76 3.69
CA GLY A 659 20.11 4.89 4.62
C GLY A 659 20.09 4.51 6.10
N LYS A 660 19.96 3.22 6.45
CA LYS A 660 20.01 2.71 7.82
C LYS A 660 21.09 1.64 7.99
N SER A 661 21.40 1.28 9.24
CA SER A 661 22.21 0.11 9.61
C SER A 661 21.38 -1.15 9.87
N GLU A 662 20.10 -1.08 9.52
CA GLU A 662 19.07 -2.07 9.78
C GLU A 662 19.03 -3.11 8.65
N THR A 663 18.89 -4.39 9.00
CA THR A 663 18.76 -5.50 8.04
C THR A 663 17.39 -6.12 8.22
N VAL A 664 16.61 -6.18 7.15
CA VAL A 664 15.30 -6.83 7.16
C VAL A 664 15.42 -8.25 6.62
N VAL A 665 14.70 -9.16 7.27
CA VAL A 665 14.79 -10.60 7.03
C VAL A 665 13.39 -11.20 6.79
N PRO A 666 12.63 -10.76 5.76
CA PRO A 666 11.27 -11.24 5.52
C PRO A 666 11.24 -12.67 4.93
N PRO A 667 10.25 -13.50 5.30
CA PRO A 667 10.05 -14.81 4.70
C PRO A 667 9.60 -14.68 3.23
N GLN A 668 10.09 -15.58 2.37
CA GLN A 668 9.79 -15.60 0.94
C GLN A 668 8.63 -16.56 0.64
N ARG A 669 7.41 -16.02 0.74
CA ARG A 669 6.15 -16.77 0.52
C ARG A 669 5.31 -16.20 -0.62
N ALA A 670 5.81 -15.21 -1.35
CA ALA A 670 5.09 -14.61 -2.47
C ALA A 670 5.02 -15.54 -3.69
N THR A 671 3.90 -15.51 -4.41
CA THR A 671 3.76 -16.07 -5.75
C THR A 671 4.19 -15.03 -6.78
N TRP A 672 5.12 -15.39 -7.67
CA TRP A 672 5.74 -14.46 -8.60
C TRP A 672 5.20 -14.64 -10.03
N ILE A 673 4.88 -13.53 -10.68
CA ILE A 673 4.35 -13.49 -12.05
C ILE A 673 5.13 -12.44 -12.85
N VAL A 674 5.51 -12.77 -14.09
CA VAL A 674 6.02 -11.80 -15.07
C VAL A 674 5.10 -11.77 -16.28
N THR A 675 4.78 -10.59 -16.80
CA THR A 675 4.15 -10.42 -18.12
C THR A 675 5.13 -9.75 -19.09
N GLY A 676 5.07 -10.09 -20.38
CA GLY A 676 5.94 -9.46 -21.39
C GLY A 676 5.59 -9.82 -22.83
N ASN A 677 6.19 -9.12 -23.79
CA ASN A 677 6.05 -9.43 -25.21
C ASN A 677 7.30 -10.17 -25.69
N ASN A 678 7.16 -11.44 -26.10
CA ASN A 678 8.28 -12.30 -26.50
C ASN A 678 9.42 -12.29 -25.48
N ILE A 679 9.08 -12.67 -24.25
CA ILE A 679 10.01 -12.73 -23.12
C ILE A 679 11.28 -13.50 -23.53
N THR A 680 12.44 -12.92 -23.23
CA THR A 680 13.74 -13.61 -23.33
C THR A 680 14.38 -13.63 -21.96
N LEU A 681 15.00 -14.75 -21.59
CA LEU A 681 15.62 -14.97 -20.28
C LEU A 681 17.14 -15.06 -20.44
N ARG A 682 17.88 -14.63 -19.41
CA ARG A 682 19.35 -14.75 -19.36
C ARG A 682 19.84 -15.16 -17.98
N GLY A 683 21.08 -15.62 -17.92
CA GLY A 683 21.73 -16.05 -16.69
C GLY A 683 20.99 -17.23 -16.06
N ASP A 684 20.68 -17.10 -14.77
CA ASP A 684 20.23 -18.22 -13.93
C ASP A 684 18.71 -18.42 -13.89
N LEU A 685 17.93 -17.54 -14.53
CA LEU A 685 16.46 -17.58 -14.54
C LEU A 685 15.82 -18.67 -15.40
N PRO A 686 16.36 -19.13 -16.55
CA PRO A 686 15.69 -20.14 -17.39
C PRO A 686 15.26 -21.43 -16.67
N ARG A 687 16.03 -21.86 -15.65
CA ARG A 687 15.74 -23.06 -14.83
C ARG A 687 14.81 -22.80 -13.62
N ARG A 688 14.29 -21.57 -13.49
CA ARG A 688 13.50 -21.08 -12.36
C ARG A 688 12.11 -20.56 -12.79
N CYS A 689 11.83 -20.65 -14.08
CA CYS A 689 10.65 -20.14 -14.73
C CYS A 689 9.83 -21.28 -15.36
N TYR A 690 8.52 -21.11 -15.44
CA TYR A 690 7.65 -21.90 -16.31
C TYR A 690 6.76 -20.97 -17.14
N TRP A 691 6.25 -21.47 -18.26
CA TRP A 691 5.73 -20.65 -19.35
C TRP A 691 4.23 -20.81 -19.60
N ILE A 692 3.55 -19.69 -19.81
CA ILE A 692 2.17 -19.59 -20.25
C ILE A 692 2.19 -18.71 -21.51
N ARG A 693 2.25 -19.33 -22.69
CA ARG A 693 2.29 -18.62 -23.98
C ARG A 693 0.87 -18.44 -24.51
N LEU A 694 0.54 -17.19 -24.81
CA LEU A 694 -0.73 -16.79 -25.42
C LEU A 694 -0.47 -16.30 -26.86
N ASP A 695 -1.26 -16.73 -27.84
CA ASP A 695 -1.31 -16.12 -29.17
C ASP A 695 -2.73 -16.15 -29.73
N ALA A 696 -3.30 -14.97 -29.94
CA ALA A 696 -4.64 -14.81 -30.50
C ALA A 696 -4.72 -15.06 -32.01
N ALA A 697 -3.60 -15.25 -32.70
CA ALA A 697 -3.52 -15.47 -34.15
C ALA A 697 -4.24 -14.40 -35.01
N VAL A 698 -4.40 -13.17 -34.49
CA VAL A 698 -5.03 -12.03 -35.18
C VAL A 698 -4.15 -10.76 -35.12
N PRO A 699 -4.21 -9.86 -36.12
CA PRO A 699 -3.38 -8.64 -36.13
C PRO A 699 -3.71 -7.60 -35.06
N ARG A 700 -4.88 -7.70 -34.41
CA ARG A 700 -5.37 -6.74 -33.40
C ARG A 700 -6.06 -7.48 -32.26
N PRO A 701 -5.31 -8.17 -31.39
CA PRO A 701 -5.89 -9.00 -30.32
C PRO A 701 -6.79 -8.24 -29.33
N TRP A 702 -6.59 -6.93 -29.17
CA TRP A 702 -7.44 -6.06 -28.35
C TRP A 702 -8.81 -5.72 -28.97
N GLN A 703 -9.08 -6.16 -30.22
CA GLN A 703 -10.38 -6.01 -30.90
C GLN A 703 -11.14 -7.35 -31.00
N ARG A 704 -10.77 -8.35 -30.20
CA ARG A 704 -11.54 -9.60 -30.09
C ARG A 704 -12.89 -9.32 -29.43
N GLU A 705 -13.91 -10.07 -29.87
CA GLU A 705 -15.28 -10.01 -29.36
C GLU A 705 -15.76 -11.44 -29.06
N GLY A 706 -16.96 -11.58 -28.48
CA GLY A 706 -17.57 -12.89 -28.22
C GLY A 706 -17.06 -13.61 -26.96
N PHE A 707 -16.37 -12.91 -26.07
CA PHE A 707 -15.96 -13.44 -24.75
C PHE A 707 -17.18 -13.95 -23.95
N ARG A 708 -17.03 -15.11 -23.30
CA ARG A 708 -18.01 -15.70 -22.38
C ARG A 708 -18.35 -14.73 -21.24
N HIS A 709 -17.36 -13.96 -20.78
CA HIS A 709 -17.53 -12.88 -19.81
C HIS A 709 -16.97 -11.57 -20.39
N PRO A 710 -17.83 -10.67 -20.92
CA PRO A 710 -17.41 -9.39 -21.50
C PRO A 710 -16.62 -8.49 -20.54
N ASP A 711 -16.90 -8.58 -19.23
CA ASP A 711 -16.11 -7.98 -18.15
C ASP A 711 -15.63 -9.10 -17.22
N LEU A 712 -14.57 -9.79 -17.64
CA LEU A 712 -14.02 -10.94 -16.92
C LEU A 712 -13.57 -10.56 -15.51
N LEU A 713 -12.92 -9.41 -15.30
CA LEU A 713 -12.44 -9.04 -13.96
C LEU A 713 -13.58 -8.78 -12.98
N ARG A 714 -14.67 -8.13 -13.43
CA ARG A 714 -15.87 -7.99 -12.61
C ARG A 714 -16.53 -9.33 -12.30
N TRP A 715 -16.61 -10.22 -13.29
CA TRP A 715 -17.14 -11.57 -13.06
C TRP A 715 -16.27 -12.38 -12.09
N VAL A 716 -14.94 -12.28 -12.17
CA VAL A 716 -14.00 -12.93 -11.24
C VAL A 716 -14.11 -12.33 -9.83
N LEU A 717 -14.27 -11.01 -9.69
CA LEU A 717 -14.54 -10.36 -8.39
C LEU A 717 -15.84 -10.88 -7.77
N GLN A 718 -16.93 -10.93 -8.55
CA GLN A 718 -18.24 -11.41 -8.11
C GLN A 718 -18.26 -12.92 -7.82
N SER A 719 -17.47 -13.71 -8.55
CA SER A 719 -17.38 -15.17 -8.41
C SER A 719 -16.25 -15.62 -7.48
N ARG A 720 -15.48 -14.70 -6.89
CA ARG A 720 -14.22 -14.98 -6.18
C ARG A 720 -14.36 -16.07 -5.13
N GLY A 721 -15.38 -15.97 -4.28
CA GLY A 721 -15.64 -16.97 -3.22
C GLY A 721 -15.77 -18.38 -3.80
N ARG A 722 -16.59 -18.52 -4.85
CA ARG A 722 -16.81 -19.80 -5.55
C ARG A 722 -15.55 -20.29 -6.27
N LEU A 723 -14.76 -19.40 -6.87
CA LEU A 723 -13.50 -19.74 -7.54
C LEU A 723 -12.43 -20.25 -6.56
N VAL A 724 -12.28 -19.57 -5.41
CA VAL A 724 -11.37 -20.01 -4.33
C VAL A 724 -11.83 -21.35 -3.77
N SER A 725 -13.12 -21.52 -3.45
CA SER A 725 -13.65 -22.80 -2.96
C SER A 725 -13.48 -23.91 -3.99
N ALA A 726 -13.67 -23.65 -5.29
CA ALA A 726 -13.43 -24.63 -6.35
C ALA A 726 -11.96 -25.07 -6.42
N LEU A 727 -11.00 -24.13 -6.41
CA LEU A 727 -9.56 -24.44 -6.39
C LEU A 727 -9.16 -25.23 -5.13
N LEU A 728 -9.74 -24.90 -3.98
CA LEU A 728 -9.58 -25.66 -2.73
C LEU A 728 -10.17 -27.06 -2.82
N THR A 729 -11.36 -27.24 -3.41
CA THR A 729 -11.98 -28.56 -3.64
C THR A 729 -11.08 -29.45 -4.48
N LEU A 730 -10.48 -28.92 -5.56
CA LEU A 730 -9.51 -29.67 -6.38
C LEU A 730 -8.29 -30.13 -5.56
N ALA A 731 -7.74 -29.25 -4.74
CA ALA A 731 -6.58 -29.57 -3.90
C ALA A 731 -6.94 -30.56 -2.77
N ARG A 732 -8.09 -30.38 -2.12
CA ARG A 732 -8.63 -31.30 -1.10
C ARG A 732 -8.89 -32.70 -1.65
N ALA A 733 -9.41 -32.82 -2.87
CA ALA A 733 -9.63 -34.11 -3.51
C ALA A 733 -8.31 -34.90 -3.69
N TRP A 734 -7.25 -34.24 -4.15
CA TRP A 734 -5.91 -34.86 -4.26
C TRP A 734 -5.35 -35.29 -2.90
N PHE A 735 -5.49 -34.47 -1.86
CA PHE A 735 -5.10 -34.84 -0.49
C PHE A 735 -5.91 -36.03 0.05
N ALA A 736 -7.24 -36.01 -0.08
CA ALA A 736 -8.13 -37.07 0.38
C ALA A 736 -7.87 -38.42 -0.32
N ALA A 737 -7.36 -38.38 -1.55
CA ALA A 737 -6.95 -39.56 -2.30
C ALA A 737 -5.55 -40.11 -1.94
N GLY A 738 -4.91 -39.59 -0.89
CA GLY A 738 -3.59 -40.03 -0.43
C GLY A 738 -2.43 -39.44 -1.23
N GLN A 739 -2.61 -38.27 -1.85
CA GLN A 739 -1.57 -37.53 -2.57
C GLN A 739 -0.89 -38.37 -3.66
N PRO A 740 -1.64 -38.95 -4.62
CA PRO A 740 -1.06 -39.77 -5.68
C PRO A 740 0.01 -38.98 -6.43
N ARG A 741 1.15 -39.64 -6.67
CA ARG A 741 2.26 -39.06 -7.43
C ARG A 741 1.85 -38.80 -8.86
N SER A 742 2.34 -37.70 -9.40
CA SER A 742 2.15 -37.33 -10.80
C SER A 742 3.27 -37.90 -11.67
N ASP A 743 2.92 -38.40 -12.86
CA ASP A 743 3.87 -38.78 -13.90
C ASP A 743 4.43 -37.56 -14.67
N MET A 744 3.97 -36.34 -14.32
CA MET A 744 4.35 -35.09 -14.97
C MET A 744 5.82 -34.70 -14.68
N PRO A 745 6.47 -33.93 -15.58
CA PRO A 745 7.87 -33.50 -15.42
C PRO A 745 8.16 -32.88 -14.05
N GLN A 746 9.28 -33.30 -13.44
CA GLN A 746 9.80 -32.69 -12.23
C GLN A 746 10.67 -31.48 -12.58
N MET A 747 10.64 -30.44 -11.74
CA MET A 747 11.44 -29.24 -11.91
C MET A 747 12.49 -29.15 -10.79
N GLY A 748 13.77 -29.14 -11.18
CA GLY A 748 14.88 -29.18 -10.22
C GLY A 748 14.91 -27.97 -9.29
N SER A 749 15.08 -28.19 -7.98
CA SER A 749 14.91 -27.22 -6.88
C SER A 749 13.46 -26.77 -6.61
N TYR A 750 12.47 -27.31 -7.32
CA TYR A 750 11.05 -26.97 -7.22
C TYR A 750 10.15 -28.23 -7.18
N GLU A 751 10.71 -29.36 -6.76
CA GLU A 751 10.11 -30.70 -6.83
C GLU A 751 8.83 -30.80 -5.99
N GLU A 752 8.79 -30.17 -4.81
CA GLU A 752 7.61 -30.14 -3.94
C GLU A 752 6.43 -29.41 -4.60
N TRP A 753 6.69 -28.26 -5.24
CA TRP A 753 5.68 -27.51 -5.99
C TRP A 753 5.23 -28.26 -7.23
N ALA A 754 6.17 -28.77 -8.03
CA ALA A 754 5.87 -29.50 -9.25
C ALA A 754 5.07 -30.79 -8.96
N GLY A 755 5.44 -31.52 -7.91
CA GLY A 755 4.73 -32.71 -7.44
C GLY A 755 3.34 -32.42 -6.90
N MET A 756 3.15 -31.34 -6.12
CA MET A 756 1.84 -30.97 -5.58
C MET A 756 0.91 -30.42 -6.66
N VAL A 757 1.32 -29.39 -7.40
CA VAL A 757 0.51 -28.77 -8.46
C VAL A 757 0.25 -29.77 -9.59
N GLY A 758 1.30 -30.47 -10.05
CA GLY A 758 1.18 -31.54 -11.04
C GLY A 758 0.40 -32.76 -10.55
N GLY A 759 0.26 -32.96 -9.24
CA GLY A 759 -0.58 -34.00 -8.64
C GLY A 759 -2.07 -33.62 -8.61
N ILE A 760 -2.38 -32.34 -8.43
CA ILE A 760 -3.75 -31.80 -8.40
C ILE A 760 -4.35 -31.74 -9.81
N LEU A 761 -3.62 -31.24 -10.82
CA LEU A 761 -4.14 -31.02 -12.18
C LEU A 761 -4.80 -32.26 -12.84
N PRO A 762 -4.29 -33.50 -12.72
CA PRO A 762 -4.92 -34.70 -13.28
C PRO A 762 -6.33 -35.01 -12.75
N TRP A 763 -6.72 -34.51 -11.57
CA TRP A 763 -8.06 -34.73 -11.00
C TRP A 763 -9.17 -34.10 -11.84
N GLY A 764 -8.84 -33.12 -12.68
CA GLY A 764 -9.75 -32.58 -13.69
C GLY A 764 -10.04 -33.51 -14.88
N GLN A 765 -9.35 -34.65 -15.02
CA GLN A 765 -9.50 -35.63 -16.11
C GLN A 765 -9.25 -35.12 -17.55
N TRP A 766 -8.95 -33.84 -17.76
CA TRP A 766 -8.65 -33.24 -19.07
C TRP A 766 -7.19 -32.79 -19.30
N LEU A 767 -6.40 -32.58 -18.24
CA LEU A 767 -5.11 -31.85 -18.30
C LEU A 767 -3.89 -32.67 -17.83
N SER A 768 -3.97 -34.01 -17.87
CA SER A 768 -2.87 -34.92 -17.53
C SER A 768 -1.73 -34.98 -18.57
N ARG A 769 -1.61 -33.95 -19.43
CA ARG A 769 -0.59 -33.79 -20.47
C ARG A 769 -0.29 -32.30 -20.62
N GLY A 770 0.99 -31.95 -20.72
CA GLY A 770 1.46 -30.58 -21.00
C GLY A 770 2.02 -29.78 -19.82
N PHE A 771 1.63 -30.03 -18.56
CA PHE A 771 2.18 -29.26 -17.43
C PHE A 771 3.71 -29.36 -17.39
N LEU A 772 4.38 -28.20 -17.41
CA LEU A 772 5.85 -28.04 -17.53
C LEU A 772 6.51 -28.62 -18.80
N GLU A 773 5.77 -29.13 -19.78
CA GLU A 773 6.34 -29.70 -21.02
C GLU A 773 6.79 -28.61 -22.04
N PHE A 774 6.29 -27.37 -21.91
CA PHE A 774 6.66 -26.27 -22.81
C PHE A 774 8.01 -25.65 -22.43
N HIS A 775 8.97 -25.76 -23.35
CA HIS A 775 10.18 -24.95 -23.39
C HIS A 775 10.24 -24.16 -24.71
N PRO A 776 10.28 -22.82 -24.69
CA PRO A 776 10.49 -22.07 -25.92
C PRO A 776 11.88 -22.39 -26.49
N SER A 777 11.95 -22.61 -27.80
CA SER A 777 13.24 -22.81 -28.48
C SER A 777 14.14 -21.58 -28.31
N PRO A 778 15.46 -21.74 -28.13
CA PRO A 778 16.38 -20.62 -27.90
C PRO A 778 16.51 -19.67 -29.10
N ASP A 779 16.04 -20.08 -30.28
CA ASP A 779 16.21 -19.37 -31.54
C ASP A 779 15.09 -18.34 -31.81
N GLY A 780 15.08 -17.27 -31.00
CA GLY A 780 14.30 -16.06 -31.25
C GLY A 780 14.85 -15.20 -32.40
N GLY A 781 15.34 -15.83 -33.47
CA GLY A 781 16.02 -15.18 -34.59
C GLY A 781 15.24 -15.30 -35.90
N VAL A 782 14.76 -14.18 -36.43
CA VAL A 782 14.23 -14.13 -37.80
C VAL A 782 15.40 -14.13 -38.78
N ASP A 783 15.78 -15.30 -39.29
CA ASP A 783 16.40 -15.43 -40.62
C ASP A 783 16.39 -16.88 -41.12
N THR A 784 15.47 -17.19 -42.03
CA THR A 784 15.68 -18.18 -43.10
C THR A 784 14.58 -18.01 -44.17
N PRO A 785 14.92 -17.62 -45.41
CA PRO A 785 13.93 -17.49 -46.47
C PRO A 785 13.60 -18.84 -47.11
N LEU A 786 12.30 -19.12 -47.24
CA LEU A 786 11.68 -20.05 -48.19
C LEU A 786 12.01 -21.54 -48.06
N GLY A 787 10.99 -22.33 -47.69
CA GLY A 787 11.09 -23.78 -47.65
C GLY A 787 11.21 -24.45 -49.03
N ARG A 788 11.97 -25.54 -49.07
CA ARG A 788 11.68 -26.72 -49.91
C ARG A 788 11.75 -27.94 -49.01
N GLY A 789 10.77 -28.83 -49.12
CA GLY A 789 10.58 -29.95 -48.18
C GLY A 789 11.40 -31.19 -48.52
N ALA A 790 11.31 -32.20 -47.63
CA ALA A 790 11.80 -33.58 -47.76
C ALA A 790 13.30 -33.73 -48.08
N VAL A 791 14.10 -34.47 -47.30
CA VAL A 791 13.96 -35.90 -46.99
C VAL A 791 14.83 -36.21 -45.77
N ALA A 792 14.34 -37.05 -44.85
CA ALA A 792 15.18 -37.62 -43.81
C ALA A 792 15.99 -38.79 -44.37
N ALA A 793 17.33 -38.72 -44.30
CA ALA A 793 18.21 -39.86 -44.58
C ALA A 793 19.48 -39.81 -43.71
N THR A 794 19.49 -40.65 -42.67
CA THR A 794 20.64 -41.38 -42.12
C THR A 794 22.06 -40.83 -42.34
N TRP A 795 22.73 -40.45 -41.25
CA TRP A 795 24.19 -40.35 -41.21
C TRP A 795 24.77 -41.35 -40.19
N CYS A 796 25.69 -42.19 -40.66
CA CYS A 796 26.49 -43.12 -39.85
C CYS A 796 27.97 -42.85 -40.19
N PRO A 797 28.87 -42.68 -39.20
CA PRO A 797 30.15 -42.02 -39.44
C PRO A 797 31.22 -42.95 -39.99
N ARG A 798 31.98 -42.49 -40.99
CA ARG A 798 33.32 -43.01 -41.31
C ARG A 798 34.25 -41.90 -41.82
N ASN A 799 35.44 -41.85 -41.20
CA ASN A 799 36.72 -41.27 -41.62
C ASN A 799 36.76 -39.92 -42.35
N PRO A 800 37.68 -39.06 -41.88
CA PRO A 800 38.66 -38.43 -42.76
C PRO A 800 40.07 -38.95 -42.46
N GLU A 801 40.73 -39.49 -43.48
CA GLU A 801 42.18 -39.66 -43.47
C GLU A 801 42.87 -38.29 -43.68
N ASN A 802 44.07 -38.15 -43.12
CA ASN A 802 44.99 -37.01 -43.25
C ASN A 802 45.62 -36.97 -44.67
N PRO A 803 46.51 -36.01 -45.07
CA PRO A 803 46.89 -34.73 -44.44
C PRO A 803 46.95 -33.49 -45.39
N GLY A 804 47.13 -32.28 -44.85
CA GLY A 804 47.01 -31.04 -45.67
C GLY A 804 47.73 -29.73 -45.25
N THR A 805 48.96 -29.80 -44.72
CA THR A 805 49.97 -28.69 -44.67
C THR A 805 49.72 -27.34 -43.96
N ARG A 806 50.60 -27.06 -42.96
CA ARG A 806 51.31 -25.78 -42.65
C ARG A 806 50.45 -24.51 -42.39
N ARG A 807 50.55 -23.84 -41.23
CA ARG A 807 51.76 -23.23 -40.63
C ARG A 807 51.61 -22.93 -39.13
N THR A 808 52.63 -23.23 -38.33
CA THR A 808 52.93 -22.63 -37.00
C THR A 808 53.62 -21.26 -37.17
N PRO A 809 53.48 -20.31 -36.23
CA PRO A 809 54.34 -20.23 -35.03
C PRO A 809 53.57 -19.74 -33.76
N THR A 810 54.04 -19.76 -32.51
CA THR A 810 55.20 -20.40 -31.83
C THR A 810 54.88 -20.50 -30.32
N SER A 811 55.47 -21.46 -29.62
CA SER A 811 55.34 -21.69 -28.18
C SER A 811 56.18 -20.75 -27.30
N ARG A 812 55.71 -20.49 -26.06
CA ARG A 812 56.49 -20.32 -24.80
C ARG A 812 55.50 -20.52 -23.61
N THR A 813 55.56 -21.61 -22.84
CA THR A 813 56.31 -21.80 -21.57
C THR A 813 55.94 -20.81 -20.45
N ALA A 814 55.72 -21.18 -19.17
CA ALA A 814 55.65 -22.49 -18.50
C ALA A 814 55.16 -22.31 -17.03
N GLY A 815 54.73 -23.40 -16.37
CA GLY A 815 54.48 -23.46 -14.92
C GLY A 815 53.13 -22.87 -14.46
N SER A 816 52.49 -23.35 -13.39
CA SER A 816 52.90 -24.32 -12.38
C SER A 816 51.80 -25.36 -12.09
N ALA A 817 52.21 -26.54 -11.63
CA ALA A 817 51.33 -27.54 -11.04
C ALA A 817 51.65 -27.69 -9.55
N VAL A 818 50.64 -27.93 -8.73
CA VAL A 818 50.77 -28.51 -7.39
C VAL A 818 49.74 -29.63 -7.31
N ASP A 819 50.18 -30.81 -6.88
CA ASP A 819 49.44 -32.08 -6.96
C ASP A 819 49.47 -32.78 -5.60
N PHE A 820 48.31 -33.25 -5.14
CA PHE A 820 48.04 -34.17 -4.02
C PHE A 820 46.50 -34.32 -3.90
N GLY A 821 45.85 -35.49 -3.90
CA GLY A 821 46.32 -36.84 -4.24
C GLY A 821 45.40 -37.95 -3.70
N ARG A 822 44.78 -38.74 -4.59
CA ARG A 822 44.06 -40.04 -4.34
C ARG A 822 42.76 -39.94 -3.50
N THR A 823 41.76 -40.83 -3.56
CA THR A 823 41.57 -42.20 -4.13
C THR A 823 40.13 -42.40 -4.66
N GLY A 824 39.90 -43.32 -5.62
CA GLY A 824 38.56 -43.91 -5.86
C GLY A 824 38.27 -44.32 -7.30
N GLU A 825 38.16 -45.63 -7.58
CA GLU A 825 37.87 -46.19 -8.92
C GLU A 825 36.36 -46.25 -9.23
N PRO A 826 35.93 -46.12 -10.50
CA PRO A 826 34.56 -46.40 -10.93
C PRO A 826 34.43 -47.76 -11.64
N HIS A 827 33.45 -48.57 -11.22
CA HIS A 827 33.00 -49.75 -11.98
C HIS A 827 31.69 -49.45 -12.71
N THR A 828 31.74 -49.43 -14.06
CA THR A 828 30.54 -49.34 -14.91
C THR A 828 30.40 -50.63 -15.72
N ALA A 829 29.38 -51.44 -15.42
CA ALA A 829 29.03 -52.62 -16.20
C ALA A 829 27.87 -52.32 -17.16
N CYS A 830 28.03 -52.67 -18.43
CA CYS A 830 27.04 -52.43 -19.48
C CYS A 830 26.27 -53.73 -19.78
N LEU A 831 24.93 -53.70 -19.77
CA LEU A 831 24.10 -54.75 -20.37
C LEU A 831 23.04 -54.15 -21.28
N ARG A 832 22.92 -54.74 -22.48
CA ARG A 832 22.00 -54.34 -23.56
C ARG A 832 20.77 -55.26 -23.58
N ALA A 833 19.61 -54.71 -23.89
CA ALA A 833 18.48 -55.46 -24.46
C ALA A 833 17.79 -54.62 -25.56
N ARG A 834 17.24 -55.29 -26.58
CA ARG A 834 16.67 -54.67 -27.79
C ARG A 834 15.13 -54.56 -27.70
N PRO A 835 14.49 -53.55 -28.31
CA PRO A 835 13.03 -53.54 -28.51
C PRO A 835 12.60 -54.38 -29.72
N GLN A 836 11.39 -54.94 -29.68
CA GLN A 836 10.74 -55.62 -30.81
C GLN A 836 9.56 -54.81 -31.37
N HIS A 837 9.27 -55.02 -32.66
CA HIS A 837 8.23 -54.33 -33.42
C HIS A 837 6.80 -54.66 -32.97
N TRP A 838 5.90 -53.66 -33.04
CA TRP A 838 4.47 -53.90 -33.29
C TRP A 838 3.94 -52.98 -34.40
N ARG A 839 2.99 -53.50 -35.19
CA ARG A 839 2.53 -52.92 -36.47
C ARG A 839 1.35 -51.98 -36.30
N ARG A 840 1.26 -50.98 -37.19
CA ARG A 840 0.04 -50.18 -37.43
C ARG A 840 -1.15 -51.08 -37.79
N ARG A 841 -2.33 -50.77 -37.26
CA ARG A 841 -3.62 -50.98 -37.93
C ARG A 841 -4.43 -49.68 -37.86
N GLN A 842 -4.91 -49.21 -39.00
CA GLN A 842 -6.03 -48.26 -39.07
C GLN A 842 -7.32 -49.06 -38.89
N VAL A 843 -8.28 -48.52 -38.13
CA VAL A 843 -9.71 -48.86 -38.27
C VAL A 843 -10.51 -47.58 -38.13
N CYS A 844 -11.56 -47.45 -38.94
CA CYS A 844 -12.39 -46.25 -39.06
C CYS A 844 -13.46 -46.13 -37.95
N ILE A 845 -14.02 -44.93 -37.85
CA ILE A 845 -15.22 -44.59 -37.08
C ILE A 845 -16.44 -45.38 -37.61
N PRO A 846 -17.35 -45.79 -36.72
CA PRO A 846 -18.77 -45.64 -37.03
C PRO A 846 -19.57 -44.93 -35.92
N SER A 847 -20.53 -44.12 -36.35
CA SER A 847 -21.59 -43.51 -35.54
C SER A 847 -22.69 -44.53 -35.19
N GLY A 848 -23.24 -44.47 -33.98
CA GLY A 848 -24.42 -45.26 -33.61
C GLY A 848 -24.96 -44.89 -32.21
N THR A 849 -26.24 -44.56 -32.15
CA THR A 849 -27.01 -44.29 -30.93
C THR A 849 -27.68 -45.55 -30.39
N GLY A 850 -27.95 -45.62 -29.09
CA GLY A 850 -28.96 -46.53 -28.54
C GLY A 850 -28.48 -47.33 -27.32
N ASP A 851 -29.34 -47.35 -26.31
CA ASP A 851 -29.17 -48.02 -25.02
C ASP A 851 -28.78 -49.50 -25.11
N ASP A 852 -27.93 -49.95 -24.17
CA ASP A 852 -28.11 -51.29 -23.60
C ASP A 852 -27.56 -51.35 -22.16
N LEU A 853 -28.30 -52.06 -21.29
CA LEU A 853 -28.09 -52.11 -19.84
C LEU A 853 -27.35 -53.38 -19.39
N MET A 854 -26.70 -53.29 -18.23
CA MET A 854 -26.44 -54.41 -17.30
C MET A 854 -25.59 -55.61 -17.78
N ALA A 855 -24.26 -55.53 -17.60
CA ALA A 855 -23.45 -56.68 -17.16
C ALA A 855 -22.02 -56.30 -16.72
N SER A 856 -21.69 -56.45 -15.43
CA SER A 856 -20.40 -57.01 -14.91
C SER A 856 -20.14 -56.81 -13.40
N ASP A 857 -21.19 -56.81 -12.56
CA ASP A 857 -21.11 -56.71 -11.08
C ASP A 857 -20.54 -57.97 -10.37
N LYS A 858 -19.56 -58.65 -10.97
CA LYS A 858 -18.99 -59.92 -10.47
C LYS A 858 -17.47 -60.03 -10.48
N GLN A 859 -16.73 -58.95 -10.80
CA GLN A 859 -15.27 -58.98 -10.84
C GLN A 859 -14.56 -58.22 -9.70
N ILE A 860 -15.28 -57.44 -8.88
CA ILE A 860 -14.68 -56.59 -7.83
C ILE A 860 -14.71 -57.25 -6.43
N GLU A 861 -15.72 -58.06 -6.13
CA GLU A 861 -15.88 -58.68 -4.80
C GLU A 861 -14.78 -59.73 -4.47
N ALA A 862 -14.11 -60.28 -5.49
CA ALA A 862 -13.07 -61.30 -5.33
C ALA A 862 -11.74 -60.79 -4.75
N ASN A 863 -11.47 -59.48 -4.78
CA ASN A 863 -10.20 -58.91 -4.32
C ASN A 863 -10.27 -58.32 -2.90
N ARG A 864 -11.43 -58.36 -2.23
CA ARG A 864 -11.63 -57.75 -0.90
C ARG A 864 -11.35 -58.69 0.29
N GLN A 865 -11.16 -59.99 0.06
CA GLN A 865 -11.01 -61.01 1.12
C GLN A 865 -9.58 -61.52 1.37
N ASN A 866 -8.56 -61.05 0.63
CA ASN A 866 -7.18 -61.55 0.73
C ASN A 866 -6.16 -60.59 1.40
N ALA A 867 -6.63 -59.72 2.31
CA ALA A 867 -5.77 -58.79 3.07
C ALA A 867 -5.98 -58.85 4.61
N LEU A 868 -6.50 -59.97 5.12
CA LEU A 868 -6.74 -60.20 6.56
C LEU A 868 -6.18 -61.55 7.04
N ALA A 869 -4.88 -61.80 6.85
CA ALA A 869 -4.14 -62.84 7.56
C ALA A 869 -2.61 -62.58 7.53
N SER A 870 -1.94 -62.83 8.65
CA SER A 870 -0.48 -62.64 8.90
C SER A 870 0.00 -61.17 8.92
N THR A 871 0.78 -60.67 9.88
CA THR A 871 1.55 -61.32 10.97
C THR A 871 1.40 -60.57 12.32
N GLY A 872 1.55 -61.31 13.43
CA GLY A 872 1.42 -60.79 14.80
C GLY A 872 2.72 -60.28 15.46
N PRO A 873 2.66 -59.85 16.74
CA PRO A 873 3.64 -58.93 17.34
C PRO A 873 4.70 -59.59 18.25
N ARG A 874 5.66 -58.78 18.74
CA ARG A 874 6.52 -59.10 19.90
C ARG A 874 6.67 -57.92 20.87
N THR A 875 6.19 -58.14 22.11
CA THR A 875 6.69 -57.68 23.43
C THR A 875 7.08 -56.21 23.61
N GLU A 876 6.37 -55.41 24.42
CA GLU A 876 6.23 -55.43 25.91
C GLU A 876 7.32 -54.61 26.66
N GLU A 877 6.98 -53.35 26.94
CA GLU A 877 7.33 -52.52 28.12
C GLU A 877 6.61 -51.16 27.91
N GLY A 878 5.95 -50.49 28.87
CA GLY A 878 5.54 -50.88 30.21
C GLY A 878 4.40 -49.95 30.69
N LYS A 879 3.32 -50.52 31.22
CA LYS A 879 2.05 -49.86 31.62
C LYS A 879 2.22 -48.72 32.64
N ALA A 880 1.62 -47.55 32.37
CA ALA A 880 0.99 -46.61 33.34
C ALA A 880 0.49 -45.34 32.62
N ILE A 881 -0.68 -44.73 32.85
CA ILE A 881 -1.91 -45.05 33.60
C ILE A 881 -3.07 -44.43 32.79
N VAL A 882 -4.20 -45.15 32.65
CA VAL A 882 -5.50 -44.55 32.30
C VAL A 882 -6.42 -44.70 33.50
N ALA A 883 -6.83 -43.59 34.11
CA ALA A 883 -8.03 -43.50 34.94
C ALA A 883 -8.39 -42.02 35.23
N GLN A 884 -9.66 -41.67 34.96
CA GLN A 884 -10.44 -40.61 35.63
C GLN A 884 -9.90 -39.16 35.54
N ASN A 885 -10.62 -38.21 34.95
CA ASN A 885 -11.93 -37.79 35.45
C ASN A 885 -12.82 -37.15 34.38
N ALA A 886 -14.06 -37.65 34.27
CA ALA A 886 -15.18 -36.81 33.90
C ALA A 886 -15.69 -36.12 35.17
N LEU A 887 -15.32 -34.85 35.40
CA LEU A 887 -15.96 -33.94 36.36
C LEU A 887 -15.36 -32.51 36.28
N LYS A 888 -15.63 -31.81 35.17
CA LYS A 888 -15.88 -30.36 35.09
C LYS A 888 -16.27 -29.98 33.67
#